data_AF-A0A2K8P3X8-F1
#
_entry.id   AF-A0A2K8P3X8-F1
#
_cell.length_a   1.000
_cell.length_b   1.000
_cell.length_c   1.000
_cell.angle_alpha   90.00
_cell.angle_beta   90.00
_cell.angle_gamma   90.00
#
_symmetry.space_group_name_H-M   'P 1'
#
loop_
_entity.id
_entity.type
_entity.pdbx_description
1 polymer ?
#
loop_
_entity_poly.entity_id
_entity_poly.type
_entity_poly.pdbx_seq_one_letter_code
_entity_poly.pdbx_strand_id
1 'polypeptide(L)'
;MKKLLAILAAIGLTATTSSVVISCTTSVKRFSKLNFSNKEIYKTFIIKMKDSGFISVSQAEKFLKISDTEIIADVLKILDKKIAEEEYRATSSTLASTLNLKEKDTTENITSNLLNDLATNKFFSEYTANIISDRKGLVDDKKYRNNHSLNPFNLFSDDAKITYSIYYKQDDDAKPTRWQVLGEFGEFEWNIPSIETLNGKDNFFIVGSPNNEKIDNLPTTKKVLNKDTSIADVKGNFLVKKSEIDDGFSGKEIMKYRFQSYINAKIIPDLYTQLISLAYLDSNLYSTNLTNTNYTRSFVRLNTSNKLVSSVQNSLTSETKSSNVKLIWSFKSKVSSDATQWVKSYKKVLGDSTGSGNVILDSNSIKALKDNFSLKEGTEENPKLENETKLGTDPFSLGLIGYNGIVKNNDTGVEAISGSLSISTDAQTAAKSIDRPTLLTGPKDQGFAVGDKGENEIVLVLPIYLNDIYDNSNVTLNPVNGTATISIPSDTWVPLGDKYSPYVDDVKELSFTKGIDVIKDKSGNPYIKATAKTGSFTLGNLKTIKVDVNNNVDTMLGIHETINKKNTTFTNGFDATEQDKVQETDKILYSVLWARNADPKSVYDLSESWRNSVQSSSDIKNLTAANKQLLIKELENGLVAGDTDYTTEAKEELYTKYIMDGDNVLFQGLYDEIAKYIKDEDGNSSD
;
A
#
# COMPACT_ATOMS: atom_id res chain seq x y z
N MET A 1 -27.47 30.06 27.06
CA MET A 1 -26.41 30.96 26.53
C MET A 1 -26.15 32.27 27.30
N LYS A 2 -27.11 33.01 27.89
CA LYS A 2 -26.79 34.33 28.54
C LYS A 2 -26.25 34.30 29.98
N LYS A 3 -26.22 33.14 30.67
CA LYS A 3 -25.71 33.04 32.06
C LYS A 3 -24.35 32.33 32.20
N LEU A 4 -23.86 31.65 31.15
CA LEU A 4 -22.53 31.02 31.15
C LEU A 4 -21.44 31.97 30.64
N LEU A 5 -21.77 32.87 29.72
CA LEU A 5 -20.90 33.96 29.25
C LEU A 5 -20.60 35.02 30.34
N ALA A 6 -21.43 35.13 31.39
CA ALA A 6 -21.26 36.10 32.46
C ALA A 6 -20.24 35.68 33.54
N ILE A 7 -19.91 34.37 33.63
CA ILE A 7 -18.95 33.86 34.61
C ILE A 7 -17.52 33.82 34.04
N LEU A 8 -17.36 33.71 32.72
CA LEU A 8 -16.06 33.80 32.04
C LEU A 8 -15.53 35.24 31.84
N ALA A 9 -16.35 36.26 32.13
CA ALA A 9 -15.97 37.67 32.02
C ALA A 9 -15.51 38.30 33.35
N ALA A 10 -15.54 37.57 34.47
CA ALA A 10 -15.26 38.12 35.80
C ALA A 10 -13.86 37.80 36.36
N ILE A 11 -13.03 37.04 35.65
CA ILE A 11 -11.66 36.73 36.08
C ILE A 11 -10.69 37.21 35.01
N GLY A 12 -10.08 38.37 35.25
CA GLY A 12 -8.84 38.77 34.57
C GLY A 12 -8.92 39.94 33.58
N LEU A 13 -9.56 41.06 33.94
CA LEU A 13 -9.29 42.35 33.31
C LEU A 13 -8.52 43.26 34.28
N THR A 14 -7.21 43.40 34.06
CA THR A 14 -6.48 44.66 34.29
C THR A 14 -5.50 44.88 33.13
N ALA A 15 -5.75 45.95 32.38
CA ALA A 15 -5.03 46.47 31.21
C ALA A 15 -3.58 46.91 31.59
N THR A 16 -2.62 47.09 30.67
CA THR A 16 -2.63 48.09 29.57
C THR A 16 -1.67 47.81 28.39
N THR A 17 -2.27 47.91 27.19
CA THR A 17 -1.83 48.52 25.91
C THR A 17 -0.64 47.98 25.08
N SER A 18 -1.06 47.51 23.89
CA SER A 18 -0.52 47.70 22.53
C SER A 18 0.77 46.98 22.13
N SER A 19 0.64 45.84 21.45
CA SER A 19 0.85 45.70 19.99
C SER A 19 0.62 44.25 19.54
N VAL A 20 0.24 44.11 18.28
CA VAL A 20 -0.17 42.90 17.52
C VAL A 20 0.49 41.59 17.97
N VAL A 21 -0.31 40.61 18.40
CA VAL A 21 0.12 39.20 18.56
C VAL A 21 -0.97 38.27 18.03
N ILE A 22 -0.51 37.30 17.24
CA ILE A 22 -1.19 36.13 16.68
C ILE A 22 -2.14 35.50 17.72
N SER A 23 -3.42 35.37 17.37
CA SER A 23 -4.39 34.64 18.20
C SER A 23 -4.10 33.13 18.11
N CYS A 24 -3.28 32.64 19.04
CA CYS A 24 -3.23 31.24 19.42
C CYS A 24 -4.62 30.79 19.88
N THR A 25 -5.23 29.86 19.16
CA THR A 25 -6.25 28.98 19.73
C THR A 25 -5.56 28.14 20.81
N THR A 26 -5.79 28.46 22.08
CA THR A 26 -5.40 27.58 23.19
C THR A 26 -6.17 26.28 23.04
N SER A 27 -5.49 25.25 22.54
CA SER A 27 -5.98 23.87 22.50
C SER A 27 -6.42 23.46 23.90
N VAL A 28 -7.70 23.20 24.10
CA VAL A 28 -8.17 22.67 25.39
C VAL A 28 -7.68 21.23 25.49
N LYS A 29 -6.58 21.01 26.21
CA LYS A 29 -5.99 19.69 26.47
C LYS A 29 -6.89 18.87 27.39
N ARG A 30 -8.01 18.33 26.88
CA ARG A 30 -8.94 17.49 27.67
C ARG A 30 -8.53 16.01 27.70
N PHE A 31 -7.80 15.54 26.69
CA PHE A 31 -7.46 14.11 26.55
C PHE A 31 -6.00 13.77 26.88
N SER A 32 -5.13 14.77 27.08
CA SER A 32 -3.72 14.54 27.48
C SER A 32 -3.58 13.99 28.92
N LYS A 33 -4.69 13.82 29.64
CA LYS A 33 -4.77 13.29 31.01
C LYS A 33 -5.98 12.37 31.20
N LEU A 34 -6.26 11.47 30.26
CA LEU A 34 -7.17 10.36 30.57
C LEU A 34 -6.51 9.43 31.62
N ASN A 35 -6.77 9.70 32.91
CA ASN A 35 -6.27 8.91 34.03
C ASN A 35 -7.32 7.85 34.44
N PHE A 36 -7.20 6.65 33.88
CA PHE A 36 -8.12 5.54 34.12
C PHE A 36 -7.65 4.62 35.26
N SER A 37 -7.51 5.15 36.48
CA SER A 37 -6.96 4.41 37.63
C SER A 37 -7.94 3.47 38.36
N ASN A 38 -9.22 3.37 37.94
CA ASN A 38 -10.25 2.60 38.65
C ASN A 38 -10.77 1.38 37.85
N LYS A 39 -10.58 0.18 38.41
CA LYS A 39 -10.92 -1.12 37.83
C LYS A 39 -12.41 -1.36 37.56
N GLU A 40 -13.31 -0.80 38.37
CA GLU A 40 -14.76 -0.94 38.15
C GLU A 40 -15.24 -0.09 36.96
N ILE A 41 -14.52 1.00 36.67
CA ILE A 41 -14.76 1.83 35.48
C ILE A 41 -14.39 1.03 34.22
N TYR A 42 -13.28 0.30 34.23
CA TYR A 42 -12.89 -0.57 33.13
C TYR A 42 -13.92 -1.65 32.83
N LYS A 43 -14.34 -2.42 33.85
CA LYS A 43 -15.33 -3.48 33.68
C LYS A 43 -16.64 -2.93 33.11
N THR A 44 -17.09 -1.78 33.61
CA THR A 44 -18.30 -1.10 33.13
C THR A 44 -18.16 -0.66 31.68
N PHE A 45 -17.02 -0.07 31.31
CA PHE A 45 -16.74 0.36 29.94
C PHE A 45 -16.72 -0.83 28.96
N ILE A 46 -16.02 -1.92 29.28
CA ILE A 46 -16.02 -3.14 28.44
C ILE A 46 -17.43 -3.74 28.30
N ILE A 47 -18.15 -3.88 29.41
CA ILE A 47 -19.49 -4.47 29.43
C ILE A 47 -20.40 -3.65 28.52
N LYS A 48 -20.31 -2.32 28.57
CA LYS A 48 -21.10 -1.44 27.72
C LYS A 48 -20.64 -1.39 26.27
N MET A 49 -19.33 -1.44 25.99
CA MET A 49 -18.84 -1.64 24.63
C MET A 49 -19.35 -2.97 24.04
N LYS A 50 -19.47 -4.01 24.87
CA LYS A 50 -20.06 -5.28 24.47
C LYS A 50 -21.56 -5.15 24.23
N ASP A 51 -22.28 -4.49 25.13
CA ASP A 51 -23.74 -4.31 25.03
C ASP A 51 -24.14 -3.38 23.86
N SER A 52 -23.29 -2.42 23.48
CA SER A 52 -23.47 -1.57 22.30
C SER A 52 -23.03 -2.23 20.99
N GLY A 53 -22.56 -3.48 21.03
CA GLY A 53 -22.05 -4.20 19.87
C GLY A 53 -20.69 -3.71 19.35
N PHE A 54 -20.03 -2.81 20.09
CA PHE A 54 -18.72 -2.24 19.74
C PHE A 54 -17.58 -3.27 19.85
N ILE A 55 -17.67 -4.20 20.79
CA ILE A 55 -16.81 -5.39 20.89
C ILE A 55 -17.65 -6.67 21.00
N SER A 56 -17.10 -7.79 20.54
CA SER A 56 -17.73 -9.10 20.72
C SER A 56 -17.67 -9.58 22.18
N VAL A 57 -18.55 -10.54 22.52
CA VAL A 57 -18.57 -11.19 23.83
C VAL A 57 -17.22 -11.83 24.17
N SER A 58 -16.58 -12.50 23.21
CA SER A 58 -15.27 -13.14 23.41
C SER A 58 -14.13 -12.13 23.64
N GLN A 59 -14.19 -10.96 22.99
CA GLN A 59 -13.26 -9.86 23.26
C GLN A 59 -13.47 -9.29 24.65
N ALA A 60 -14.73 -9.06 25.05
CA ALA A 60 -15.07 -8.59 26.39
C ALA A 60 -14.58 -9.53 27.50
N GLU A 61 -14.78 -10.84 27.32
CA GLU A 61 -14.30 -11.86 28.26
C GLU A 61 -12.77 -11.92 28.34
N LYS A 62 -12.06 -11.69 27.23
CA LYS A 62 -10.60 -11.63 27.21
C LYS A 62 -10.09 -10.42 27.98
N PHE A 63 -10.71 -9.26 27.77
CA PHE A 63 -10.41 -8.01 28.45
C PHE A 63 -10.60 -8.10 29.96
N LEU A 64 -11.73 -8.64 30.41
CA LEU A 64 -12.03 -8.83 31.83
C LEU A 64 -11.06 -9.79 32.57
N LYS A 65 -10.18 -10.52 31.86
CA LYS A 65 -9.24 -11.52 32.42
C LYS A 65 -7.78 -11.04 32.52
N ILE A 66 -7.44 -9.84 32.05
CA ILE A 66 -6.05 -9.32 31.97
C ILE A 66 -5.77 -8.31 33.11
N SER A 67 -4.49 -7.99 33.37
CA SER A 67 -4.04 -7.06 34.42
C SER A 67 -4.24 -5.56 34.10
N ASP A 68 -4.39 -4.71 35.13
CA ASP A 68 -4.96 -3.35 35.05
C ASP A 68 -4.20 -2.34 34.13
N THR A 69 -2.93 -2.54 33.81
CA THR A 69 -2.14 -1.65 32.92
C THR A 69 -2.25 -2.01 31.43
N GLU A 70 -2.36 -3.31 31.12
CA GLU A 70 -2.52 -3.83 29.75
C GLU A 70 -3.92 -3.50 29.19
N ILE A 71 -4.88 -3.43 30.10
CA ILE A 71 -6.27 -3.06 29.89
C ILE A 71 -6.44 -1.70 29.18
N ILE A 72 -5.75 -0.64 29.63
CA ILE A 72 -5.93 0.72 29.09
C ILE A 72 -5.34 0.80 27.68
N ALA A 73 -4.16 0.21 27.47
CA ALA A 73 -3.50 0.20 26.16
C ALA A 73 -4.34 -0.57 25.13
N ASP A 74 -4.92 -1.70 25.51
CA ASP A 74 -5.76 -2.49 24.61
C ASP A 74 -7.11 -1.82 24.30
N VAL A 75 -7.72 -1.15 25.28
CA VAL A 75 -8.93 -0.34 25.06
C VAL A 75 -8.66 0.82 24.10
N LEU A 76 -7.57 1.56 24.28
CA LEU A 76 -7.19 2.65 23.39
C LEU A 76 -6.92 2.17 21.96
N LYS A 77 -6.29 0.99 21.79
CA LYS A 77 -6.09 0.39 20.46
C LYS A 77 -7.40 0.07 19.75
N ILE A 78 -8.42 -0.39 20.49
CA ILE A 78 -9.76 -0.64 19.90
C ILE A 78 -10.44 0.67 19.52
N LEU A 79 -10.32 1.69 20.38
CA LEU A 79 -10.87 3.01 20.11
C LEU A 79 -10.23 3.65 18.87
N ASP A 80 -8.89 3.65 18.80
CA ASP A 80 -8.12 4.12 17.65
C ASP A 80 -8.52 3.36 16.38
N LYS A 81 -8.65 2.02 16.46
CA LYS A 81 -9.14 1.20 15.34
C LYS A 81 -10.52 1.62 14.86
N LYS A 82 -11.46 1.84 15.78
CA LYS A 82 -12.86 2.14 15.44
C LYS A 82 -13.02 3.54 14.85
N ILE A 83 -12.35 4.53 15.43
CA ILE A 83 -12.30 5.89 14.87
C ILE A 83 -11.67 5.88 13.48
N ALA A 84 -10.56 5.15 13.30
CA ALA A 84 -9.94 4.99 11.98
C ALA A 84 -10.88 4.31 10.98
N GLU A 85 -11.60 3.24 11.36
CA GLU A 85 -12.60 2.57 10.50
C GLU A 85 -13.67 3.56 10.02
N GLU A 86 -14.14 4.44 10.89
CA GLU A 86 -15.15 5.45 10.56
C GLU A 86 -14.60 6.60 9.70
N GLU A 87 -13.38 7.05 9.97
CA GLU A 87 -12.71 8.07 9.14
C GLU A 87 -12.43 7.55 7.73
N TYR A 88 -12.00 6.30 7.58
CA TYR A 88 -11.84 5.67 6.27
C TYR A 88 -13.16 5.56 5.51
N ARG A 89 -14.25 5.19 6.20
CA ARG A 89 -15.60 5.17 5.60
C ARG A 89 -16.02 6.56 5.15
N ALA A 90 -15.89 7.57 6.01
CA ALA A 90 -16.26 8.95 5.71
C ALA A 90 -15.43 9.52 4.54
N THR A 91 -14.13 9.25 4.51
CA THR A 91 -13.23 9.64 3.41
C THR A 91 -13.64 8.97 2.11
N SER A 92 -13.87 7.66 2.12
CA SER A 92 -14.33 6.91 0.95
C SER A 92 -15.69 7.40 0.45
N SER A 93 -16.63 7.72 1.36
CA SER A 93 -17.95 8.24 1.04
C SER A 93 -17.88 9.63 0.41
N THR A 94 -17.03 10.50 0.96
CA THR A 94 -16.78 11.86 0.44
C THR A 94 -16.18 11.80 -0.96
N LEU A 95 -15.20 10.93 -1.18
CA LEU A 95 -14.60 10.74 -2.50
C LEU A 95 -15.61 10.17 -3.50
N ALA A 96 -16.37 9.15 -3.09
CA ALA A 96 -17.37 8.52 -3.96
C ALA A 96 -18.49 9.48 -4.34
N SER A 97 -19.03 10.23 -3.39
CA SER A 97 -20.05 11.24 -3.66
C SER A 97 -19.54 12.35 -4.57
N THR A 98 -18.32 12.84 -4.34
CA THR A 98 -17.72 13.91 -5.16
C THR A 98 -17.48 13.46 -6.61
N LEU A 99 -17.04 12.22 -6.80
CA LEU A 99 -16.75 11.66 -8.12
C LEU A 99 -17.95 10.93 -8.76
N ASN A 100 -19.13 10.94 -8.12
CA ASN A 100 -20.32 10.20 -8.56
C ASN A 100 -20.07 8.68 -8.71
N LEU A 101 -19.23 8.12 -7.86
CA LEU A 101 -18.91 6.70 -7.79
C LEU A 101 -19.86 5.97 -6.84
N LYS A 102 -19.88 4.65 -6.93
CA LYS A 102 -20.62 3.82 -5.99
C LYS A 102 -19.86 3.81 -4.68
N GLU A 103 -20.56 4.12 -3.59
CA GLU A 103 -19.98 3.99 -2.26
C GLU A 103 -19.60 2.53 -2.00
N LYS A 104 -18.44 2.33 -1.36
CA LYS A 104 -17.99 1.00 -0.97
C LYS A 104 -18.97 0.40 0.04
N ASP A 105 -19.17 -0.90 -0.04
CA ASP A 105 -20.06 -1.57 0.90
C ASP A 105 -19.50 -1.43 2.32
N THR A 106 -20.39 -1.15 3.27
CA THR A 106 -20.12 -1.08 4.71
C THR A 106 -19.54 -2.37 5.30
N THR A 107 -19.52 -3.46 4.55
CA THR A 107 -18.91 -4.74 4.91
C THR A 107 -17.40 -4.80 4.58
N GLU A 108 -16.88 -3.90 3.75
CA GLU A 108 -15.47 -3.89 3.35
C GLU A 108 -14.57 -3.43 4.50
N ASN A 109 -13.72 -4.34 4.99
CA ASN A 109 -12.88 -4.09 6.17
C ASN A 109 -11.56 -3.42 5.78
N ILE A 110 -11.63 -2.15 5.38
CA ILE A 110 -10.51 -1.32 4.91
C ILE A 110 -9.33 -1.40 5.89
N THR A 111 -9.60 -1.19 7.18
CA THR A 111 -8.58 -1.20 8.24
C THR A 111 -7.92 -2.57 8.41
N SER A 112 -8.68 -3.67 8.36
CA SER A 112 -8.08 -5.00 8.46
C SER A 112 -7.25 -5.35 7.22
N ASN A 113 -7.66 -4.91 6.03
CA ASN A 113 -6.87 -5.07 4.82
C ASN A 113 -5.55 -4.29 4.90
N LEU A 114 -5.58 -3.03 5.32
CA LEU A 114 -4.39 -2.21 5.57
C LEU A 114 -3.42 -2.86 6.56
N LEU A 115 -3.93 -3.29 7.72
CA LEU A 115 -3.12 -3.94 8.75
C LEU A 115 -2.50 -5.24 8.24
N ASN A 116 -3.28 -6.06 7.53
CA ASN A 116 -2.77 -7.30 6.94
C ASN A 116 -1.68 -7.02 5.92
N ASP A 117 -1.86 -6.03 5.05
CA ASP A 117 -0.88 -5.66 4.02
C ASP A 117 0.45 -5.23 4.65
N LEU A 118 0.41 -4.26 5.59
CA LEU A 118 1.58 -3.77 6.31
C LEU A 118 2.27 -4.89 7.11
N ALA A 119 1.49 -5.70 7.83
CA ALA A 119 2.05 -6.78 8.64
C ALA A 119 2.69 -7.87 7.76
N THR A 120 2.06 -8.19 6.62
CA THR A 120 2.57 -9.19 5.67
C THR A 120 3.84 -8.70 5.00
N ASN A 121 3.96 -7.42 4.65
CA ASN A 121 5.18 -6.86 4.07
C ASN A 121 6.37 -6.91 5.02
N LYS A 122 6.14 -6.45 6.27
CA LYS A 122 7.15 -6.50 7.33
C LYS A 122 7.62 -7.94 7.53
N PHE A 123 6.67 -8.87 7.59
CA PHE A 123 6.99 -10.28 7.76
C PHE A 123 7.68 -10.89 6.53
N PHE A 124 7.29 -10.53 5.30
CA PHE A 124 7.88 -11.04 4.07
C PHE A 124 9.38 -10.75 3.99
N SER A 125 9.77 -9.53 4.33
CA SER A 125 11.18 -9.12 4.37
C SER A 125 11.96 -9.89 5.44
N GLU A 126 11.38 -10.09 6.63
CA GLU A 126 11.98 -10.88 7.71
C GLU A 126 12.12 -12.37 7.32
N TYR A 127 11.08 -12.94 6.71
CA TYR A 127 11.03 -14.35 6.35
C TYR A 127 12.05 -14.66 5.25
N THR A 128 12.11 -13.84 4.21
CA THR A 128 13.10 -14.01 3.13
C THR A 128 14.54 -13.83 3.63
N ALA A 129 14.79 -12.90 4.57
CA ALA A 129 16.09 -12.78 5.23
C ALA A 129 16.49 -14.06 6.01
N ASN A 130 15.53 -14.72 6.65
CA ASN A 130 15.77 -15.99 7.34
C ASN A 130 16.09 -17.13 6.37
N ILE A 131 15.44 -17.19 5.19
CA ILE A 131 15.79 -18.17 4.14
C ILE A 131 17.24 -17.95 3.69
N ILE A 132 17.63 -16.70 3.40
CA ILE A 132 18.98 -16.35 2.92
C ILE A 132 20.05 -16.68 3.97
N SER A 133 19.73 -16.45 5.24
CA SER A 133 20.66 -16.68 6.34
C SER A 133 21.01 -18.17 6.53
N ASP A 134 20.16 -19.08 6.07
CA ASP A 134 20.41 -20.52 6.10
C ASP A 134 20.99 -20.99 4.76
N ARG A 135 22.20 -21.59 4.79
CA ARG A 135 22.89 -22.04 3.57
C ARG A 135 22.17 -23.16 2.80
N LYS A 136 21.22 -23.85 3.43
CA LYS A 136 20.38 -24.87 2.80
C LYS A 136 18.99 -24.33 2.42
N GLY A 137 18.71 -23.05 2.68
CA GLY A 137 17.40 -22.44 2.49
C GLY A 137 16.33 -23.00 3.43
N LEU A 138 16.72 -23.63 4.54
CA LEU A 138 15.80 -24.24 5.49
C LEU A 138 15.47 -23.26 6.60
N VAL A 139 14.19 -22.89 6.72
CA VAL A 139 13.68 -22.07 7.83
C VAL A 139 12.85 -22.94 8.76
N ASP A 140 13.13 -22.93 10.06
CA ASP A 140 12.25 -23.58 11.03
C ASP A 140 10.96 -22.76 11.21
N ASP A 141 9.96 -23.02 10.36
CA ASP A 141 8.67 -22.35 10.43
C ASP A 141 7.98 -22.55 11.79
N LYS A 142 8.33 -23.60 12.57
CA LYS A 142 7.67 -23.87 13.86
C LYS A 142 7.81 -22.72 14.85
N LYS A 143 8.86 -21.90 14.73
CA LYS A 143 9.04 -20.69 15.54
C LYS A 143 7.89 -19.67 15.36
N TYR A 144 7.17 -19.74 14.25
CA TYR A 144 6.04 -18.86 13.92
C TYR A 144 4.67 -19.48 14.24
N ARG A 145 4.60 -20.63 14.91
CA ARG A 145 3.31 -21.26 15.24
C ARG A 145 2.48 -20.47 16.24
N ASN A 146 3.14 -19.79 17.19
CA ASN A 146 2.50 -19.05 18.28
C ASN A 146 1.35 -19.84 18.95
N ASN A 147 1.61 -21.09 19.35
CA ASN A 147 0.65 -22.05 19.92
C ASN A 147 -0.50 -22.50 19.00
N HIS A 148 -0.46 -22.18 17.70
CA HIS A 148 -1.44 -22.59 16.70
C HIS A 148 -0.80 -23.40 15.55
N SER A 149 -1.61 -23.78 14.56
CA SER A 149 -1.15 -24.38 13.31
C SER A 149 -0.45 -23.34 12.42
N LEU A 150 0.48 -23.80 11.56
CA LEU A 150 1.09 -23.01 10.47
C LEU A 150 0.19 -22.94 9.23
N ASN A 151 -1.05 -23.39 9.33
CA ASN A 151 -1.96 -23.46 8.19
C ASN A 151 -3.14 -22.53 8.39
N PRO A 152 -3.79 -22.14 7.29
CA PRO A 152 -4.97 -21.28 7.35
C PRO A 152 -6.06 -21.89 8.23
N PHE A 153 -6.89 -21.05 8.84
CA PHE A 153 -8.07 -21.45 9.59
C PHE A 153 -9.13 -20.34 9.59
N ASN A 154 -10.39 -20.71 9.77
CA ASN A 154 -11.55 -19.81 9.76
C ASN A 154 -11.65 -19.02 8.43
N LEU A 155 -11.53 -19.73 7.31
CA LEU A 155 -11.67 -19.17 5.96
C LEU A 155 -13.15 -19.09 5.53
N PHE A 156 -13.99 -20.02 6.01
CA PHE A 156 -15.43 -20.08 5.73
C PHE A 156 -16.25 -20.20 7.03
N SER A 157 -17.55 -19.94 6.96
CA SER A 157 -18.45 -19.92 8.14
C SER A 157 -18.58 -21.28 8.85
N ASP A 158 -18.43 -22.38 8.13
CA ASP A 158 -18.70 -23.75 8.57
C ASP A 158 -17.50 -24.71 8.39
N ASP A 159 -16.27 -24.19 8.52
CA ASP A 159 -15.04 -24.93 8.19
C ASP A 159 -14.31 -25.61 9.36
N ALA A 160 -14.95 -25.74 10.52
CA ALA A 160 -14.32 -26.29 11.73
C ALA A 160 -13.75 -27.72 11.59
N LYS A 161 -14.22 -28.49 10.59
CA LYS A 161 -13.74 -29.86 10.30
C LYS A 161 -12.77 -29.92 9.12
N ILE A 162 -12.47 -28.80 8.48
CA ILE A 162 -11.60 -28.74 7.31
C ILE A 162 -10.17 -28.50 7.76
N THR A 163 -9.27 -29.35 7.28
CA THR A 163 -7.83 -29.10 7.38
C THR A 163 -7.37 -28.37 6.14
N TYR A 164 -6.81 -27.18 6.32
CA TYR A 164 -6.20 -26.44 5.23
C TYR A 164 -4.72 -26.76 5.11
N SER A 165 -4.23 -26.74 3.87
CA SER A 165 -2.81 -26.82 3.56
C SER A 165 -2.50 -25.88 2.40
N ILE A 166 -1.26 -25.41 2.38
CA ILE A 166 -0.77 -24.52 1.33
C ILE A 166 0.12 -25.32 0.39
N TYR A 167 -0.12 -25.20 -0.90
CA TYR A 167 0.70 -25.78 -1.96
C TYR A 167 1.34 -24.68 -2.79
N TYR A 168 2.50 -24.97 -3.37
CA TYR A 168 3.15 -24.09 -4.33
C TYR A 168 3.64 -24.87 -5.55
N LYS A 169 3.82 -24.17 -6.66
CA LYS A 169 4.48 -24.68 -7.86
C LYS A 169 5.70 -23.83 -8.17
N GLN A 170 6.80 -24.47 -8.58
CA GLN A 170 8.00 -23.75 -9.01
C GLN A 170 7.80 -23.07 -10.37
N ASP A 171 7.07 -23.73 -11.26
CA ASP A 171 6.69 -23.25 -12.60
C ASP A 171 5.29 -23.77 -12.96
N ASP A 172 4.77 -23.35 -14.11
CA ASP A 172 3.37 -23.62 -14.50
C ASP A 172 3.12 -25.14 -14.72
N ASP A 173 4.16 -25.89 -15.11
CA ASP A 173 4.13 -27.32 -15.42
C ASP A 173 4.46 -28.21 -14.21
N ALA A 174 5.00 -27.63 -13.13
CA ALA A 174 5.37 -28.35 -11.92
C ALA A 174 4.15 -28.91 -11.18
N LYS A 175 4.35 -30.08 -10.54
CA LYS A 175 3.36 -30.64 -9.61
C LYS A 175 3.23 -29.76 -8.36
N PRO A 176 2.02 -29.60 -7.81
CA PRO A 176 1.84 -28.86 -6.56
C PRO A 176 2.61 -29.55 -5.42
N THR A 177 3.45 -28.79 -4.73
CA THR A 177 4.22 -29.24 -3.57
C THR A 177 3.63 -28.64 -2.30
N ARG A 178 3.29 -29.45 -1.30
CA ARG A 178 2.75 -28.95 -0.03
C ARG A 178 3.86 -28.24 0.76
N TRP A 179 3.65 -26.98 1.14
CA TRP A 179 4.53 -26.26 2.06
C TRP A 179 4.37 -26.85 3.47
N GLN A 180 5.42 -27.50 3.95
CA GLN A 180 5.41 -28.16 5.26
C GLN A 180 6.80 -28.28 5.89
N VAL A 181 6.85 -28.33 7.21
CA VAL A 181 8.05 -28.66 7.99
C VAL A 181 7.91 -30.04 8.65
N LEU A 182 9.02 -30.63 9.12
CA LEU A 182 9.03 -31.98 9.70
C LEU A 182 7.99 -32.15 10.82
N GLY A 183 7.18 -33.21 10.72
CA GLY A 183 6.13 -33.55 11.67
C GLY A 183 4.83 -32.77 11.49
N GLU A 184 4.77 -31.82 10.55
CA GLU A 184 3.52 -31.23 10.11
C GLU A 184 2.70 -32.27 9.33
N PHE A 185 1.38 -32.28 9.53
CA PHE A 185 0.46 -33.27 8.94
C PHE A 185 0.81 -34.74 9.24
N GLY A 186 1.67 -35.01 10.24
CA GLY A 186 2.15 -36.36 10.54
C GLY A 186 3.18 -36.92 9.56
N GLU A 187 3.74 -36.08 8.67
CA GLU A 187 4.72 -36.48 7.66
C GLU A 187 6.16 -36.08 8.04
N PHE A 188 7.14 -36.82 7.51
CA PHE A 188 8.57 -36.55 7.66
C PHE A 188 9.15 -35.82 6.43
N GLU A 189 8.38 -34.90 5.87
CA GLU A 189 8.80 -34.07 4.74
C GLU A 189 9.13 -32.65 5.19
N TRP A 190 10.07 -32.02 4.47
CA TRP A 190 10.44 -30.62 4.66
C TRP A 190 10.46 -29.94 3.30
N ASN A 191 9.42 -29.16 3.02
CA ASN A 191 9.24 -28.45 1.75
C ASN A 191 8.94 -26.98 2.06
N ILE A 192 9.91 -26.11 1.79
CA ILE A 192 9.77 -24.65 1.93
C ILE A 192 9.98 -24.02 0.56
N PRO A 193 9.15 -23.04 0.15
CA PRO A 193 9.33 -22.34 -1.11
C PRO A 193 10.66 -21.58 -1.12
N SER A 194 11.35 -21.63 -2.26
CA SER A 194 12.58 -20.85 -2.44
C SER A 194 12.28 -19.35 -2.55
N ILE A 195 13.32 -18.50 -2.46
CA ILE A 195 13.19 -17.06 -2.66
C ILE A 195 12.65 -16.73 -4.04
N GLU A 196 13.09 -17.47 -5.07
CA GLU A 196 12.61 -17.31 -6.45
C GLU A 196 11.13 -17.68 -6.56
N THR A 197 10.69 -18.71 -5.84
CA THR A 197 9.27 -19.11 -5.80
C THR A 197 8.44 -18.03 -5.10
N LEU A 198 8.91 -17.51 -3.96
CA LEU A 198 8.21 -16.47 -3.19
C LEU A 198 8.11 -15.12 -3.94
N ASN A 199 9.14 -14.77 -4.72
CA ASN A 199 9.18 -13.57 -5.55
C ASN A 199 8.67 -13.81 -6.98
N GLY A 200 8.13 -15.00 -7.26
CA GLY A 200 7.66 -15.42 -8.57
C GLY A 200 6.23 -14.99 -8.88
N LYS A 201 5.56 -15.76 -9.75
CA LYS A 201 4.16 -15.58 -10.13
C LYS A 201 3.21 -16.02 -9.00
N ASP A 202 1.91 -15.86 -9.22
CA ASP A 202 0.81 -16.29 -8.34
C ASP A 202 0.65 -17.83 -8.34
N ASN A 203 1.67 -18.53 -7.87
CA ASN A 203 1.79 -20.00 -7.91
C ASN A 203 1.63 -20.65 -6.53
N PHE A 204 0.93 -19.98 -5.61
CA PHE A 204 0.55 -20.53 -4.31
C PHE A 204 -0.95 -20.78 -4.23
N PHE A 205 -1.34 -21.87 -3.58
CA PHE A 205 -2.71 -22.38 -3.58
C PHE A 205 -3.09 -22.86 -2.18
N ILE A 206 -4.31 -22.52 -1.73
CA ILE A 206 -4.86 -23.03 -0.48
C ILE A 206 -5.82 -24.17 -0.81
N VAL A 207 -5.60 -25.34 -0.20
CA VAL A 207 -6.44 -26.53 -0.38
C VAL A 207 -7.10 -26.88 0.93
N GLY A 208 -8.44 -26.92 0.93
CA GLY A 208 -9.23 -27.47 2.02
C GLY A 208 -9.46 -28.97 1.85
N SER A 209 -9.20 -29.74 2.89
CA SER A 209 -9.42 -31.19 2.92
C SER A 209 -10.23 -31.62 4.16
N PRO A 210 -11.35 -32.35 3.99
CA PRO A 210 -12.06 -32.98 5.10
C PRO A 210 -11.25 -34.08 5.80
N ASN A 211 -10.32 -34.73 5.08
CA ASN A 211 -9.58 -35.91 5.55
C ASN A 211 -8.07 -35.68 5.70
N ASN A 212 -7.60 -34.45 5.51
CA ASN A 212 -6.17 -34.10 5.46
C ASN A 212 -5.38 -34.92 4.41
N GLU A 213 -6.00 -35.21 3.27
CA GLU A 213 -5.37 -35.97 2.18
C GLU A 213 -4.41 -35.09 1.38
N LYS A 214 -3.19 -35.59 1.14
CA LYS A 214 -2.23 -34.96 0.24
C LYS A 214 -2.74 -35.05 -1.20
N ILE A 215 -2.56 -33.99 -1.97
CA ILE A 215 -2.96 -33.95 -3.38
C ILE A 215 -1.77 -34.10 -4.32
N ASP A 216 -2.01 -34.77 -5.44
CA ASP A 216 -1.07 -34.83 -6.58
C ASP A 216 -1.38 -33.78 -7.66
N ASN A 217 -2.63 -33.31 -7.71
CA ASN A 217 -3.14 -32.32 -8.66
C ASN A 217 -4.08 -31.34 -7.95
N LEU A 218 -4.14 -30.09 -8.41
CA LEU A 218 -5.06 -29.10 -7.85
C LEU A 218 -6.51 -29.56 -8.00
N PRO A 219 -7.35 -29.44 -6.95
CA PRO A 219 -8.75 -29.86 -7.02
C PRO A 219 -9.55 -29.06 -8.05
N THR A 220 -10.50 -29.72 -8.70
CA THR A 220 -11.42 -29.08 -9.66
C THR A 220 -12.57 -28.35 -8.96
N THR A 221 -12.95 -28.78 -7.75
CA THR A 221 -13.93 -28.08 -6.91
C THR A 221 -13.30 -26.82 -6.38
N LYS A 222 -13.93 -25.66 -6.63
CA LYS A 222 -13.41 -24.35 -6.25
C LYS A 222 -14.38 -23.61 -5.35
N LYS A 223 -13.86 -22.86 -4.38
CA LYS A 223 -14.63 -21.99 -3.49
C LYS A 223 -13.93 -20.64 -3.38
N VAL A 224 -14.61 -19.56 -3.77
CA VAL A 224 -14.09 -18.21 -3.63
C VAL A 224 -14.05 -17.85 -2.15
N LEU A 225 -12.91 -17.34 -1.70
CA LEU A 225 -12.68 -16.96 -0.32
C LEU A 225 -13.67 -15.86 0.09
N ASN A 226 -14.68 -16.25 0.85
CA ASN A 226 -15.65 -15.37 1.46
C ASN A 226 -16.19 -16.05 2.72
N LYS A 227 -16.11 -15.36 3.87
CA LYS A 227 -16.50 -15.93 5.17
C LYS A 227 -17.97 -16.33 5.23
N ASP A 228 -18.83 -15.68 4.45
CA ASP A 228 -20.27 -15.97 4.42
C ASP A 228 -20.62 -17.13 3.49
N THR A 229 -19.65 -17.62 2.71
CA THR A 229 -19.84 -18.80 1.87
C THR A 229 -19.86 -20.05 2.74
N SER A 230 -20.91 -20.87 2.58
CA SER A 230 -20.99 -22.19 3.19
C SER A 230 -20.28 -23.24 2.33
N ILE A 231 -19.59 -24.15 2.99
CA ILE A 231 -18.89 -25.29 2.39
C ILE A 231 -19.40 -26.64 2.90
N ALA A 232 -20.53 -26.69 3.62
CA ALA A 232 -21.15 -27.92 4.13
C ALA A 232 -21.37 -29.01 3.07
N ASP A 233 -21.62 -28.62 1.81
CA ASP A 233 -21.88 -29.57 0.71
C ASP A 233 -20.60 -30.17 0.10
N VAL A 234 -19.41 -29.71 0.51
CA VAL A 234 -18.14 -30.13 -0.08
C VAL A 234 -17.68 -31.46 0.53
N LYS A 235 -17.73 -32.53 -0.26
CA LYS A 235 -17.42 -33.91 0.17
C LYS A 235 -15.97 -34.36 -0.04
N GLY A 236 -15.15 -33.54 -0.70
CA GLY A 236 -13.76 -33.88 -1.03
C GLY A 236 -12.86 -32.66 -1.00
N ASN A 237 -11.61 -32.82 -1.45
CA ASN A 237 -10.67 -31.71 -1.49
C ASN A 237 -11.17 -30.61 -2.43
N PHE A 238 -10.94 -29.36 -2.06
CA PHE A 238 -11.33 -28.19 -2.84
C PHE A 238 -10.26 -27.11 -2.80
N LEU A 239 -10.20 -26.34 -3.88
CA LEU A 239 -9.32 -25.20 -4.03
C LEU A 239 -10.01 -23.94 -3.50
N VAL A 240 -9.34 -23.19 -2.64
CA VAL A 240 -9.79 -21.87 -2.21
C VAL A 240 -9.24 -20.83 -3.18
N LYS A 241 -10.14 -20.12 -3.86
CA LYS A 241 -9.79 -19.06 -4.81
C LYS A 241 -9.74 -17.70 -4.13
N LYS A 242 -8.84 -16.83 -4.60
CA LYS A 242 -8.77 -15.43 -4.16
C LYS A 242 -9.96 -14.60 -4.67
N SER A 243 -10.39 -14.84 -5.91
CA SER A 243 -11.48 -14.11 -6.57
C SER A 243 -12.24 -15.05 -7.52
N GLU A 244 -13.24 -14.57 -8.25
CA GLU A 244 -13.90 -15.39 -9.29
C GLU A 244 -12.97 -15.75 -10.46
N ILE A 245 -11.96 -14.92 -10.72
CA ILE A 245 -11.06 -15.06 -11.87
C ILE A 245 -9.69 -15.64 -11.49
N ASP A 246 -9.23 -15.43 -10.25
CA ASP A 246 -7.88 -15.81 -9.82
C ASP A 246 -7.91 -17.04 -8.90
N ASP A 247 -7.18 -18.08 -9.31
CA ASP A 247 -7.03 -19.33 -8.54
C ASP A 247 -5.84 -19.27 -7.54
N GLY A 248 -4.80 -18.50 -7.85
CA GLY A 248 -3.53 -18.49 -7.13
C GLY A 248 -3.32 -17.24 -6.27
N PHE A 249 -2.33 -17.33 -5.38
CA PHE A 249 -1.84 -16.25 -4.54
C PHE A 249 -0.36 -16.01 -4.85
N SER A 250 0.10 -14.77 -4.72
CA SER A 250 1.53 -14.48 -4.70
C SER A 250 2.20 -15.03 -3.43
N GLY A 251 3.52 -15.21 -3.48
CA GLY A 251 4.31 -15.67 -2.33
C GLY A 251 4.25 -14.72 -1.12
N LYS A 252 3.96 -13.44 -1.34
CA LYS A 252 3.67 -12.48 -0.28
C LYS A 252 2.27 -12.69 0.30
N GLU A 253 1.23 -12.67 -0.54
CA GLU A 253 -0.15 -12.75 -0.09
C GLU A 253 -0.44 -14.04 0.69
N ILE A 254 0.18 -15.15 0.30
CA ILE A 254 -0.03 -16.44 0.97
C ILE A 254 0.51 -16.44 2.41
N MET A 255 1.49 -15.60 2.76
CA MET A 255 2.10 -15.57 4.09
C MET A 255 1.11 -15.20 5.19
N LYS A 256 0.13 -14.33 4.91
CA LYS A 256 -0.89 -13.95 5.90
C LYS A 256 -1.79 -15.12 6.30
N TYR A 257 -1.85 -16.16 5.47
CA TYR A 257 -2.60 -17.39 5.75
C TYR A 257 -1.70 -18.47 6.37
N ARG A 258 -0.46 -18.62 5.90
CA ARG A 258 0.53 -19.55 6.50
C ARG A 258 0.87 -19.15 7.94
N PHE A 259 1.17 -17.88 8.16
CA PHE A 259 1.64 -17.37 9.44
C PHE A 259 0.59 -16.53 10.15
N GLN A 260 -0.69 -16.79 9.87
CA GLN A 260 -1.87 -16.06 10.37
C GLN A 260 -1.79 -15.81 11.89
N SER A 261 -1.47 -16.84 12.68
CA SER A 261 -1.42 -16.74 14.14
C SER A 261 -0.26 -15.90 14.66
N TYR A 262 0.89 -15.91 13.99
CA TYR A 262 2.03 -15.07 14.36
C TYR A 262 1.77 -13.61 13.98
N ILE A 263 1.36 -13.37 12.73
CA ILE A 263 1.05 -12.03 12.21
C ILE A 263 0.00 -11.34 13.09
N ASN A 264 -1.10 -12.03 13.38
CA ASN A 264 -2.20 -11.47 14.18
C ASN A 264 -1.84 -11.20 15.64
N ALA A 265 -0.89 -11.95 16.20
CA ALA A 265 -0.55 -11.86 17.62
C ALA A 265 0.72 -11.04 17.93
N LYS A 266 1.63 -10.91 16.95
CA LYS A 266 2.95 -10.28 17.14
C LYS A 266 3.17 -9.05 16.29
N ILE A 267 2.51 -8.92 15.14
CA ILE A 267 2.77 -7.82 14.21
C ILE A 267 1.61 -6.83 14.19
N ILE A 268 0.39 -7.29 13.92
CA ILE A 268 -0.80 -6.42 13.86
C ILE A 268 -1.01 -5.59 15.13
N PRO A 269 -0.81 -6.12 16.36
CA PRO A 269 -1.04 -5.35 17.57
C PRO A 269 -0.18 -4.09 17.71
N ASP A 270 1.00 -4.06 17.08
CA ASP A 270 1.91 -2.92 17.07
C ASP A 270 1.50 -1.85 16.06
N LEU A 271 0.74 -2.23 15.02
CA LEU A 271 0.24 -1.33 13.99
C LEU A 271 -1.05 -0.59 14.40
N TYR A 272 -1.78 -1.08 15.42
CA TYR A 272 -3.03 -0.44 15.86
C TYR A 272 -2.84 1.00 16.32
N THR A 273 -1.70 1.32 16.91
CA THR A 273 -1.41 2.67 17.42
C THR A 273 -1.15 3.68 16.30
N GLN A 274 -0.89 3.21 15.08
CA GLN A 274 -0.63 4.04 13.91
C GLN A 274 -1.90 4.31 13.09
N LEU A 275 -2.97 3.52 13.30
CA LEU A 275 -4.19 3.58 12.49
C LEU A 275 -4.85 4.95 12.46
N ILE A 276 -4.88 5.65 13.60
CA ILE A 276 -5.52 6.96 13.64
C ILE A 276 -4.74 7.99 12.84
N SER A 277 -3.41 7.94 12.93
CA SER A 277 -2.51 8.80 12.14
C SER A 277 -2.60 8.49 10.66
N LEU A 278 -2.72 7.21 10.29
CA LEU A 278 -2.93 6.78 8.90
C LEU A 278 -4.29 7.24 8.36
N ALA A 279 -5.36 7.08 9.13
CA ALA A 279 -6.69 7.52 8.71
C ALA A 279 -6.77 9.05 8.57
N TYR A 280 -6.11 9.78 9.47
CA TYR A 280 -5.98 11.22 9.40
C TYR A 280 -5.16 11.69 8.18
N LEU A 281 -4.09 10.97 7.86
CA LEU A 281 -3.28 11.24 6.67
C LEU A 281 -4.09 10.99 5.39
N ASP A 282 -4.85 9.91 5.30
CA ASP A 282 -5.62 9.59 4.09
C ASP A 282 -6.79 10.54 3.86
N SER A 283 -7.43 11.03 4.93
CA SER A 283 -8.64 11.85 4.82
C SER A 283 -8.45 13.17 4.07
N ASN A 284 -7.23 13.69 4.02
CA ASN A 284 -6.88 14.91 3.33
C ASN A 284 -5.86 14.71 2.19
N LEU A 285 -5.59 13.46 1.79
CA LEU A 285 -4.63 13.13 0.73
C LEU A 285 -5.04 13.68 -0.63
N TYR A 286 -6.33 13.54 -0.97
CA TYR A 286 -6.86 13.98 -2.23
C TYR A 286 -7.60 15.31 -2.10
N SER A 287 -7.45 16.16 -3.10
CA SER A 287 -8.35 17.28 -3.32
C SER A 287 -8.98 17.18 -4.69
N THR A 288 -10.24 17.58 -4.77
CA THR A 288 -11.07 17.50 -5.96
C THR A 288 -11.67 18.86 -6.23
N ASN A 289 -11.65 19.32 -7.48
CA ASN A 289 -12.38 20.51 -7.90
C ASN A 289 -13.43 20.05 -8.89
N LEU A 290 -14.66 19.81 -8.45
CA LEU A 290 -15.72 19.31 -9.31
C LEU A 290 -16.88 20.28 -9.43
N THR A 291 -17.23 20.57 -10.68
CA THR A 291 -18.46 21.22 -11.10
C THR A 291 -19.36 20.14 -11.75
N ASN A 292 -20.21 19.56 -10.90
CA ASN A 292 -21.14 18.45 -11.03
C ASN A 292 -21.97 18.30 -12.34
N THR A 293 -21.39 17.95 -13.50
CA THR A 293 -22.24 17.60 -14.68
C THR A 293 -21.91 16.28 -15.37
N ASN A 294 -20.64 15.94 -15.63
CA ASN A 294 -20.26 14.68 -16.31
C ASN A 294 -19.07 13.99 -15.61
N TYR A 295 -18.80 12.71 -15.95
CA TYR A 295 -17.64 11.96 -15.44
C TYR A 295 -16.32 12.42 -16.06
N THR A 296 -16.33 12.99 -17.27
CA THR A 296 -15.15 13.64 -17.87
C THR A 296 -14.89 14.98 -17.22
N ARG A 297 -13.62 15.34 -17.09
CA ARG A 297 -13.07 16.54 -16.46
C ARG A 297 -13.22 16.54 -14.94
N SER A 298 -13.53 15.38 -14.37
CA SER A 298 -13.35 15.07 -12.96
C SER A 298 -11.86 14.91 -12.70
N PHE A 299 -11.27 15.82 -11.93
CA PHE A 299 -9.87 15.73 -11.57
C PHE A 299 -9.71 15.54 -10.07
N VAL A 300 -8.90 14.54 -9.75
CA VAL A 300 -8.39 14.28 -8.40
C VAL A 300 -6.94 14.70 -8.42
N ARG A 301 -6.46 15.37 -7.36
CA ARG A 301 -5.06 15.73 -7.22
C ARG A 301 -4.55 15.44 -5.83
N LEU A 302 -3.25 15.26 -5.70
CA LEU A 302 -2.59 15.17 -4.41
C LEU A 302 -2.62 16.53 -3.70
N ASN A 303 -2.98 16.53 -2.43
CA ASN A 303 -2.93 17.71 -1.57
C ASN A 303 -1.48 17.97 -1.15
N THR A 304 -0.87 19.04 -1.63
CA THR A 304 0.54 19.37 -1.34
C THR A 304 0.81 19.68 0.14
N SER A 305 -0.24 19.99 0.92
CA SER A 305 -0.13 20.19 2.36
C SER A 305 -0.20 18.90 3.17
N ASN A 306 -0.60 17.78 2.54
CA ASN A 306 -0.62 16.47 3.18
C ASN A 306 0.82 16.03 3.53
N LYS A 307 0.97 15.35 4.66
CA LYS A 307 2.27 14.93 5.19
C LYS A 307 3.01 13.95 4.26
N LEU A 308 2.32 12.99 3.66
CA LEU A 308 2.92 12.09 2.67
C LEU A 308 3.51 12.90 1.51
N VAL A 309 2.73 13.84 0.97
CA VAL A 309 3.13 14.61 -0.21
C VAL A 309 4.32 15.53 0.09
N SER A 310 4.25 16.27 1.19
CA SER A 310 5.30 17.21 1.60
C SER A 310 6.58 16.52 2.11
N SER A 311 6.47 15.31 2.66
CA SER A 311 7.62 14.59 3.20
C SER A 311 8.35 13.75 2.15
N VAL A 312 7.67 13.23 1.13
CA VAL A 312 8.31 12.36 0.12
C VAL A 312 9.20 13.14 -0.84
N GLN A 313 8.79 14.34 -1.26
CA GLN A 313 9.55 15.16 -2.21
C GLN A 313 9.25 16.66 -2.03
N ASN A 314 10.20 17.50 -2.44
CA ASN A 314 10.07 18.97 -2.28
C ASN A 314 9.03 19.62 -3.21
N SER A 315 8.68 19.00 -4.33
CA SER A 315 7.72 19.53 -5.30
C SER A 315 7.22 18.46 -6.26
N LEU A 316 5.93 18.49 -6.60
CA LEU A 316 5.34 17.62 -7.63
C LEU A 316 5.56 18.15 -9.06
N THR A 317 5.80 19.45 -9.22
CA THR A 317 5.76 20.15 -10.52
C THR A 317 7.05 20.89 -10.87
N SER A 318 7.97 21.13 -9.92
CA SER A 318 9.23 21.83 -10.18
C SER A 318 10.17 21.00 -11.07
N GLU A 319 10.94 21.64 -11.94
CA GLU A 319 12.03 21.00 -12.68
C GLU A 319 13.18 20.57 -11.77
N THR A 320 13.38 21.23 -10.63
CA THR A 320 14.43 20.96 -9.63
C THR A 320 13.94 20.08 -8.47
N LYS A 321 13.04 19.15 -8.75
CA LYS A 321 12.46 18.28 -7.72
C LYS A 321 13.49 17.30 -7.15
N SER A 322 13.43 17.03 -5.85
CA SER A 322 14.30 16.10 -5.15
C SER A 322 13.49 15.19 -4.24
N SER A 323 13.81 13.90 -4.26
CA SER A 323 13.23 12.93 -3.35
C SER A 323 13.90 12.98 -1.97
N ASN A 324 13.07 12.92 -0.94
CA ASN A 324 13.50 12.82 0.45
C ASN A 324 13.42 11.39 0.98
N VAL A 325 12.88 10.45 0.20
CA VAL A 325 12.63 9.07 0.64
C VAL A 325 13.11 8.08 -0.41
N LYS A 326 13.77 7.00 0.01
CA LYS A 326 14.48 6.09 -0.89
C LYS A 326 14.28 4.63 -0.50
N LEU A 327 14.24 3.74 -1.49
CA LEU A 327 14.45 2.31 -1.27
C LEU A 327 15.95 2.02 -1.32
N ILE A 328 16.43 1.19 -0.39
CA ILE A 328 17.85 0.87 -0.25
C ILE A 328 18.05 -0.64 -0.33
N TRP A 329 19.05 -1.06 -1.11
CA TRP A 329 19.61 -2.40 -1.04
C TRP A 329 21.12 -2.32 -0.80
N SER A 330 21.66 -3.29 -0.06
CA SER A 330 23.11 -3.43 0.13
C SER A 330 23.57 -4.82 -0.26
N PHE A 331 24.65 -4.84 -1.04
CA PHE A 331 25.33 -6.05 -1.46
C PHE A 331 26.69 -6.10 -0.77
N LYS A 332 27.05 -7.27 -0.22
CA LYS A 332 28.28 -7.43 0.56
C LYS A 332 29.26 -8.36 -0.12
N SER A 333 30.53 -8.00 -0.10
CA SER A 333 31.63 -8.86 -0.55
C SER A 333 31.94 -9.93 0.50
N LYS A 334 32.56 -11.03 0.10
CA LYS A 334 33.29 -11.87 1.05
C LYS A 334 34.50 -11.10 1.60
N VAL A 335 34.91 -11.48 2.81
CA VAL A 335 36.10 -10.96 3.51
C VAL A 335 37.38 -11.03 2.66
N SER A 336 37.54 -12.08 1.87
CA SER A 336 38.77 -12.32 1.07
C SER A 336 38.69 -11.79 -0.36
N SER A 337 37.60 -11.14 -0.75
CA SER A 337 37.39 -10.70 -2.13
C SER A 337 38.22 -9.45 -2.45
N ASP A 338 38.82 -9.40 -3.64
CA ASP A 338 39.38 -8.16 -4.18
C ASP A 338 38.23 -7.19 -4.42
N ALA A 339 38.12 -6.18 -3.56
CA ALA A 339 37.01 -5.24 -3.57
C ALA A 339 36.88 -4.50 -4.91
N THR A 340 38.00 -4.16 -5.56
CA THR A 340 37.98 -3.48 -6.86
C THR A 340 37.47 -4.40 -7.96
N GLN A 341 37.91 -5.67 -8.00
CA GLN A 341 37.40 -6.63 -8.99
C GLN A 341 35.93 -6.98 -8.74
N TRP A 342 35.54 -7.09 -7.47
CA TRP A 342 34.16 -7.31 -7.07
C TRP A 342 33.26 -6.18 -7.55
N VAL A 343 33.57 -4.90 -7.27
CA VAL A 343 32.81 -3.76 -7.79
C VAL A 343 32.78 -3.72 -9.32
N LYS A 344 33.91 -4.02 -9.99
CA LYS A 344 33.97 -4.10 -11.45
C LYS A 344 33.01 -5.12 -12.05
N SER A 345 32.74 -6.24 -11.35
CA SER A 345 31.78 -7.23 -11.81
C SER A 345 30.35 -6.67 -11.87
N TYR A 346 29.94 -5.88 -10.86
CA TYR A 346 28.66 -5.17 -10.85
C TYR A 346 28.59 -4.14 -11.96
N LYS A 347 29.63 -3.31 -12.11
CA LYS A 347 29.71 -2.33 -13.20
C LYS A 347 29.59 -2.99 -14.57
N LYS A 348 30.21 -4.15 -14.76
CA LYS A 348 30.13 -4.90 -16.02
C LYS A 348 28.70 -5.37 -16.32
N VAL A 349 28.00 -5.93 -15.33
CA VAL A 349 26.58 -6.33 -15.49
C VAL A 349 25.70 -5.13 -15.84
N LEU A 350 26.03 -3.96 -15.32
CA LEU A 350 25.32 -2.71 -15.58
C LEU A 350 25.81 -1.96 -16.83
N GLY A 351 26.71 -2.54 -17.62
CA GLY A 351 27.23 -1.92 -18.85
C GLY A 351 28.21 -0.76 -18.65
N ASP A 352 28.68 -0.51 -17.42
CA ASP A 352 29.58 0.61 -17.05
C ASP A 352 31.01 0.13 -16.71
N SER A 353 31.53 -0.86 -17.45
CA SER A 353 32.80 -1.52 -17.12
C SER A 353 34.04 -0.61 -17.08
N THR A 354 33.97 0.59 -17.69
CA THR A 354 35.07 1.55 -17.78
C THR A 354 34.83 2.85 -17.02
N GLY A 355 33.62 3.08 -16.49
CA GLY A 355 33.29 4.30 -15.75
C GLY A 355 33.92 4.31 -14.35
N SER A 356 34.38 5.48 -13.91
CA SER A 356 34.86 5.70 -12.53
C SER A 356 33.72 6.22 -11.64
N GLY A 357 33.62 5.71 -10.41
CA GLY A 357 32.61 6.17 -9.44
C GLY A 357 31.26 5.48 -9.56
N ASN A 358 30.21 6.10 -9.00
CA ASN A 358 28.88 5.52 -8.90
C ASN A 358 28.26 5.25 -10.29
N VAL A 359 27.42 4.21 -10.38
CA VAL A 359 26.72 3.84 -11.62
C VAL A 359 25.30 4.39 -11.59
N ILE A 360 24.92 5.17 -12.61
CA ILE A 360 23.52 5.58 -12.80
C ILE A 360 22.77 4.41 -13.41
N LEU A 361 21.63 4.04 -12.81
CA LEU A 361 20.87 2.89 -13.24
C LEU A 361 19.89 3.26 -14.36
N ASP A 362 19.76 2.35 -15.31
CA ASP A 362 18.75 2.39 -16.36
C ASP A 362 17.57 1.46 -16.03
N SER A 363 16.62 1.36 -16.96
CA SER A 363 15.39 0.59 -16.78
C SER A 363 15.55 -0.92 -16.65
N ASN A 364 16.70 -1.48 -17.03
CA ASN A 364 16.96 -2.92 -16.99
C ASN A 364 17.94 -3.31 -15.88
N SER A 365 18.50 -2.32 -15.18
CA SER A 365 19.59 -2.51 -14.23
C SER A 365 19.21 -3.43 -13.06
N ILE A 366 18.05 -3.22 -12.42
CA ILE A 366 17.60 -4.08 -11.30
C ILE A 366 17.37 -5.51 -11.78
N LYS A 367 16.77 -5.68 -12.96
CA LYS A 367 16.57 -6.99 -13.58
C LYS A 367 17.90 -7.68 -13.88
N ALA A 368 18.87 -6.96 -14.44
CA ALA A 368 20.20 -7.50 -14.73
C ALA A 368 20.92 -7.96 -13.44
N LEU A 369 20.88 -7.16 -12.37
CA LEU A 369 21.44 -7.55 -11.07
C LEU A 369 20.78 -8.83 -10.53
N LYS A 370 19.44 -8.89 -10.57
CA LYS A 370 18.66 -10.05 -10.13
C LYS A 370 18.98 -11.30 -10.94
N ASP A 371 18.93 -11.21 -12.26
CA ASP A 371 19.20 -12.33 -13.18
C ASP A 371 20.62 -12.89 -12.94
N ASN A 372 21.61 -12.02 -12.68
CA ASN A 372 23.00 -12.42 -12.42
C ASN A 372 23.27 -12.96 -11.01
N PHE A 373 22.42 -12.68 -10.01
CA PHE A 373 22.49 -13.35 -8.70
C PHE A 373 22.06 -14.82 -8.79
N SER A 374 21.06 -15.12 -9.62
CA SER A 374 20.50 -16.47 -9.76
C SER A 374 21.33 -17.41 -10.65
N LEU A 375 22.44 -16.93 -11.25
CA LEU A 375 23.30 -17.76 -12.08
C LEU A 375 23.98 -18.87 -11.26
N LYS A 376 23.91 -20.10 -11.78
CA LYS A 376 24.67 -21.23 -11.21
C LYS A 376 26.17 -20.98 -11.37
N GLU A 377 26.60 -20.61 -12.56
CA GLU A 377 27.97 -20.25 -12.93
C GLU A 377 27.98 -18.98 -13.78
N GLY A 378 29.03 -18.17 -13.64
CA GLY A 378 29.21 -16.93 -14.40
C GLY A 378 30.08 -17.15 -15.64
N THR A 379 29.89 -16.30 -16.65
CA THR A 379 30.77 -16.19 -17.81
C THR A 379 31.51 -14.86 -17.78
N GLU A 380 32.46 -14.67 -18.69
CA GLU A 380 33.12 -13.36 -18.81
C GLU A 380 32.11 -12.26 -19.18
N GLU A 381 31.20 -12.51 -20.12
CA GLU A 381 30.17 -11.55 -20.54
C GLU A 381 29.07 -11.36 -19.50
N ASN A 382 28.65 -12.43 -18.82
CA ASN A 382 27.63 -12.43 -17.78
C ASN A 382 28.20 -13.01 -16.47
N PRO A 383 28.92 -12.19 -15.66
CA PRO A 383 29.50 -12.68 -14.43
C PRO A 383 28.41 -12.99 -13.41
N LYS A 384 28.60 -14.08 -12.65
CA LYS A 384 27.79 -14.36 -11.47
C LYS A 384 28.15 -13.34 -10.39
N LEU A 385 27.18 -12.60 -9.89
CA LEU A 385 27.42 -11.59 -8.87
C LEU A 385 27.56 -12.25 -7.49
N GLU A 386 28.60 -11.85 -6.77
CA GLU A 386 28.81 -12.25 -5.38
C GLU A 386 28.08 -11.29 -4.44
N ASN A 387 27.26 -11.84 -3.55
CA ASN A 387 26.55 -11.10 -2.52
C ASN A 387 26.36 -11.96 -1.25
N GLU A 388 27.07 -11.61 -0.17
CA GLU A 388 27.01 -12.28 1.14
C GLU A 388 26.04 -11.60 2.12
N THR A 389 25.17 -10.72 1.62
CA THR A 389 24.15 -10.08 2.46
C THR A 389 23.20 -11.13 3.04
N LYS A 390 22.72 -10.85 4.26
CA LYS A 390 21.69 -11.65 4.95
C LYS A 390 20.33 -10.97 4.95
N LEU A 391 20.22 -9.85 4.25
CA LEU A 391 18.99 -9.08 4.15
C LEU A 391 18.07 -9.69 3.09
N GLY A 392 16.77 -9.61 3.35
CA GLY A 392 15.71 -10.20 2.54
C GLY A 392 15.53 -9.54 1.17
N THR A 393 14.39 -9.84 0.55
CA THR A 393 13.91 -9.17 -0.67
C THR A 393 12.82 -8.15 -0.33
N ASP A 394 12.59 -7.19 -1.23
CA ASP A 394 11.50 -6.22 -1.08
C ASP A 394 10.12 -6.87 -1.26
N PRO A 395 9.07 -6.33 -0.61
CA PRO A 395 7.71 -6.83 -0.75
C PRO A 395 6.97 -6.29 -2.00
N PHE A 396 7.64 -5.50 -2.84
CA PHE A 396 7.04 -4.80 -3.98
C PHE A 396 7.26 -5.52 -5.32
N SER A 397 7.75 -6.77 -5.27
CA SER A 397 7.98 -7.64 -6.43
C SER A 397 9.16 -7.25 -7.32
N LEU A 398 10.06 -6.36 -6.89
CA LEU A 398 11.36 -6.22 -7.57
C LEU A 398 12.19 -7.50 -7.34
N GLY A 399 12.11 -8.03 -6.11
CA GLY A 399 12.64 -9.35 -5.74
C GLY A 399 14.16 -9.38 -5.71
N LEU A 400 14.79 -8.24 -5.42
CA LEU A 400 16.25 -8.11 -5.32
C LEU A 400 16.69 -8.38 -3.89
N ILE A 401 17.63 -9.31 -3.71
CA ILE A 401 18.21 -9.66 -2.41
C ILE A 401 19.05 -8.52 -1.89
N GLY A 402 19.00 -8.25 -0.58
CA GLY A 402 19.78 -7.16 0.05
C GLY A 402 18.92 -5.99 0.53
N TYR A 403 17.59 -6.13 0.54
CA TYR A 403 16.67 -5.03 0.83
C TYR A 403 16.81 -4.56 2.28
N ASN A 404 17.10 -3.27 2.46
CA ASN A 404 17.27 -2.64 3.77
C ASN A 404 15.98 -1.96 4.28
N GLY A 405 15.02 -1.72 3.40
CA GLY A 405 13.81 -0.97 3.72
C GLY A 405 13.70 0.36 2.98
N ILE A 406 12.76 1.16 3.48
CA ILE A 406 12.52 2.54 3.05
C ILE A 406 13.25 3.47 4.03
N VAL A 407 14.01 4.42 3.51
CA VAL A 407 14.72 5.42 4.31
C VAL A 407 14.27 6.83 3.98
N LYS A 408 14.29 7.74 4.95
CA LYS A 408 14.14 9.18 4.73
C LYS A 408 15.45 9.92 4.97
N ASN A 409 15.64 11.06 4.31
CA ASN A 409 16.77 11.94 4.58
C ASN A 409 16.65 12.54 5.98
N ASN A 410 17.78 12.61 6.70
CA ASN A 410 17.91 13.40 7.93
C ASN A 410 19.11 14.36 7.80
N ASP A 411 19.53 15.01 8.88
CA ASP A 411 20.57 16.06 8.83
C ASP A 411 21.93 15.55 8.34
N THR A 412 22.31 14.33 8.69
CA THR A 412 23.66 13.78 8.41
C THR A 412 23.69 12.69 7.34
N GLY A 413 22.56 12.05 7.04
CA GLY A 413 22.48 10.94 6.11
C GLY A 413 21.04 10.53 5.81
N VAL A 414 20.74 9.25 6.01
CA VAL A 414 19.41 8.66 5.86
C VAL A 414 19.08 7.80 7.08
N GLU A 415 17.80 7.69 7.40
CA GLU A 415 17.30 6.84 8.49
C GLU A 415 16.14 5.96 8.03
N ALA A 416 16.04 4.76 8.59
CA ALA A 416 14.96 3.83 8.28
C ALA A 416 13.61 4.38 8.76
N ILE A 417 12.64 4.39 7.86
CA ILE A 417 11.21 4.52 8.19
C ILE A 417 10.46 3.20 8.02
N SER A 418 11.06 2.25 7.29
CA SER A 418 10.67 0.83 7.24
C SER A 418 11.94 -0.01 7.09
N GLY A 419 11.90 -1.28 7.51
CA GLY A 419 13.06 -2.17 7.50
C GLY A 419 14.07 -1.91 8.62
N SER A 420 15.33 -2.30 8.41
CA SER A 420 16.36 -2.37 9.47
C SER A 420 17.67 -1.66 9.15
N LEU A 421 17.72 -0.85 8.07
CA LEU A 421 18.88 -0.08 7.56
C LEU A 421 20.24 -0.49 8.13
N SER A 422 20.91 -1.40 7.44
CA SER A 422 22.13 -2.07 7.86
C SER A 422 23.31 -1.77 6.92
N ILE A 423 23.51 -0.49 6.62
CA ILE A 423 24.63 0.06 5.83
C ILE A 423 25.50 0.99 6.68
N SER A 424 26.76 1.13 6.30
CA SER A 424 27.77 2.01 6.92
C SER A 424 27.36 3.49 6.93
N THR A 425 27.84 4.26 7.91
CA THR A 425 27.57 5.70 8.03
C THR A 425 28.00 6.49 6.79
N ASP A 426 29.12 6.11 6.17
CA ASP A 426 29.60 6.74 4.94
C ASP A 426 28.62 6.47 3.78
N ALA A 427 28.10 5.25 3.67
CA ALA A 427 27.07 4.92 2.70
C ALA A 427 25.75 5.65 2.97
N GLN A 428 25.34 5.83 4.24
CA GLN A 428 24.15 6.61 4.60
C GLN A 428 24.30 8.08 4.18
N THR A 429 25.48 8.66 4.40
CA THR A 429 25.81 10.03 4.00
C THR A 429 25.77 10.18 2.48
N ALA A 430 26.36 9.23 1.75
CA ALA A 430 26.33 9.21 0.29
C ALA A 430 24.92 9.01 -0.26
N ALA A 431 24.11 8.14 0.35
CA ALA A 431 22.74 7.87 -0.07
C ALA A 431 21.84 9.09 0.05
N LYS A 432 22.09 10.01 1.00
CA LYS A 432 21.31 11.24 1.17
C LYS A 432 21.27 12.11 -0.09
N SER A 433 22.41 12.26 -0.77
CA SER A 433 22.55 13.17 -1.93
C SER A 433 22.02 12.61 -3.25
N ILE A 434 21.59 11.35 -3.28
CA ILE A 434 21.12 10.69 -4.50
C ILE A 434 19.70 11.12 -4.86
N ASP A 435 19.53 11.61 -6.08
CA ASP A 435 18.24 12.08 -6.62
C ASP A 435 17.76 11.27 -7.84
N ARG A 436 18.56 10.29 -8.28
CA ARG A 436 18.22 9.36 -9.37
C ARG A 436 18.64 7.93 -9.04
N PRO A 437 18.03 6.91 -9.66
CA PRO A 437 18.43 5.51 -9.47
C PRO A 437 19.95 5.32 -9.63
N THR A 438 20.64 4.88 -8.57
CA THR A 438 22.11 4.86 -8.52
C THR A 438 22.64 3.67 -7.72
N LEU A 439 23.70 3.02 -8.21
CA LEU A 439 24.54 2.12 -7.43
C LEU A 439 25.77 2.87 -6.90
N LEU A 440 25.84 3.03 -5.59
CA LEU A 440 26.97 3.61 -4.88
C LEU A 440 28.11 2.61 -4.80
N THR A 441 29.26 2.95 -5.38
CA THR A 441 30.42 2.03 -5.52
C THR A 441 31.51 2.29 -4.48
N GLY A 442 31.29 3.26 -3.59
CA GLY A 442 32.23 3.65 -2.54
C GLY A 442 33.49 4.35 -3.08
N PRO A 443 34.38 4.78 -2.17
CA PRO A 443 35.62 5.46 -2.55
C PRO A 443 36.49 4.58 -3.46
N LYS A 444 37.02 5.15 -4.54
CA LYS A 444 37.92 4.47 -5.50
C LYS A 444 37.37 3.17 -6.09
N ASP A 445 36.04 3.02 -6.16
CA ASP A 445 35.37 1.80 -6.63
C ASP A 445 35.76 0.54 -5.83
N GLN A 446 35.85 0.68 -4.51
CA GLN A 446 36.18 -0.40 -3.57
C GLN A 446 35.02 -0.78 -2.63
N GLY A 447 33.85 -0.18 -2.82
CA GLY A 447 32.77 -0.26 -1.85
C GLY A 447 33.04 0.57 -0.60
N PHE A 448 32.07 0.59 0.30
CA PHE A 448 32.18 1.14 1.64
C PHE A 448 32.62 0.05 2.59
N ALA A 449 33.58 0.36 3.46
CA ALA A 449 34.05 -0.61 4.45
C ALA A 449 32.94 -0.93 5.46
N VAL A 450 32.72 -2.22 5.73
CA VAL A 450 31.75 -2.70 6.72
C VAL A 450 32.31 -3.83 7.57
N GLY A 451 31.88 -3.84 8.84
CA GLY A 451 32.32 -4.83 9.82
C GLY A 451 33.82 -4.74 10.16
N ASP A 452 34.26 -5.60 11.07
CA ASP A 452 35.64 -5.60 11.59
C ASP A 452 36.59 -6.51 10.80
N LYS A 453 36.06 -7.25 9.81
CA LYS A 453 36.76 -8.33 9.10
C LYS A 453 37.17 -7.98 7.68
N GLY A 454 37.09 -6.72 7.27
CA GLY A 454 37.47 -6.28 5.93
C GLY A 454 36.44 -6.56 4.84
N GLU A 455 35.17 -6.71 5.22
CA GLU A 455 34.06 -6.80 4.26
C GLU A 455 33.81 -5.42 3.64
N ASN A 456 33.36 -5.39 2.39
CA ASN A 456 32.94 -4.15 1.74
C ASN A 456 31.50 -4.28 1.27
N GLU A 457 30.79 -3.17 1.20
CA GLU A 457 29.44 -3.10 0.66
C GLU A 457 29.34 -2.09 -0.49
N ILE A 458 28.42 -2.36 -1.40
CA ILE A 458 27.92 -1.38 -2.36
C ILE A 458 26.42 -1.25 -2.14
N VAL A 459 25.90 -0.07 -2.43
CA VAL A 459 24.53 0.28 -2.03
C VAL A 459 23.74 0.73 -3.25
N LEU A 460 22.66 0.02 -3.56
CA LEU A 460 21.69 0.46 -4.55
C LEU A 460 20.71 1.41 -3.87
N VAL A 461 20.59 2.61 -4.41
CA VAL A 461 19.71 3.66 -3.94
C VAL A 461 18.69 3.96 -5.02
N LEU A 462 17.42 3.73 -4.71
CA LEU A 462 16.30 4.02 -5.60
C LEU A 462 15.42 5.12 -4.97
N PRO A 463 15.60 6.39 -5.37
CA PRO A 463 14.77 7.48 -4.89
C PRO A 463 13.30 7.29 -5.27
N ILE A 464 12.40 7.64 -4.36
CA ILE A 464 10.96 7.51 -4.57
C ILE A 464 10.37 8.88 -4.90
N TYR A 465 9.67 8.95 -6.02
CA TYR A 465 8.87 10.11 -6.40
C TYR A 465 7.41 9.70 -6.52
N LEU A 466 6.51 10.50 -5.94
CA LEU A 466 5.06 10.37 -6.14
C LEU A 466 4.68 10.52 -7.62
N ASN A 467 5.49 11.25 -8.40
CA ASN A 467 5.33 11.30 -9.86
C ASN A 467 5.50 9.92 -10.53
N ASP A 468 6.41 9.06 -10.04
CA ASP A 468 6.54 7.69 -10.58
C ASP A 468 5.42 6.76 -10.08
N ILE A 469 5.01 6.93 -8.82
CA ILE A 469 3.92 6.13 -8.23
C ILE A 469 2.60 6.43 -8.94
N TYR A 470 2.22 7.70 -9.06
CA TYR A 470 0.99 8.16 -9.74
C TYR A 470 1.21 8.42 -11.23
N ASP A 471 2.22 7.80 -11.84
CA ASP A 471 2.43 7.88 -13.29
C ASP A 471 1.22 7.31 -14.04
N ASN A 472 0.78 8.03 -15.07
CA ASN A 472 -0.38 7.69 -15.90
C ASN A 472 0.00 7.36 -17.34
N SER A 473 1.28 7.14 -17.63
CA SER A 473 1.80 6.99 -19.00
C SER A 473 1.15 5.81 -19.75
N ASN A 474 0.75 4.77 -19.04
CA ASN A 474 0.05 3.60 -19.57
C ASN A 474 -1.33 3.91 -20.18
N VAL A 475 -1.92 5.06 -19.88
CA VAL A 475 -3.18 5.55 -20.47
C VAL A 475 -3.03 6.91 -21.15
N THR A 476 -1.80 7.33 -21.45
CA THR A 476 -1.51 8.53 -22.26
C THR A 476 -1.56 8.23 -23.75
N LEU A 477 -1.95 9.23 -24.56
CA LEU A 477 -2.03 9.11 -26.01
C LEU A 477 -0.73 9.59 -26.67
N ASN A 478 0.33 8.80 -26.47
CA ASN A 478 1.67 9.06 -26.99
C ASN A 478 2.02 8.13 -28.16
N PRO A 479 1.74 8.51 -29.42
CA PRO A 479 1.97 7.64 -30.55
C PRO A 479 3.46 7.53 -30.89
N VAL A 480 3.93 6.30 -31.07
CA VAL A 480 5.21 5.96 -31.72
C VAL A 480 4.89 5.43 -33.10
N ASN A 481 5.45 6.05 -34.15
CA ASN A 481 5.18 5.69 -35.56
C ASN A 481 3.67 5.66 -35.91
N GLY A 482 2.90 6.63 -35.41
CA GLY A 482 1.45 6.74 -35.65
C GLY A 482 0.59 5.76 -34.84
N THR A 483 1.19 4.99 -33.93
CA THR A 483 0.47 4.03 -33.08
C THR A 483 0.71 4.34 -31.59
N ALA A 484 -0.35 4.51 -30.82
CA ALA A 484 -0.30 4.63 -29.37
C ALA A 484 -0.76 3.33 -28.71
N THR A 485 -0.38 3.10 -27.45
CA THR A 485 -0.84 1.96 -26.66
C THR A 485 -1.46 2.45 -25.37
N ILE A 486 -2.63 1.90 -25.03
CA ILE A 486 -3.27 2.10 -23.74
C ILE A 486 -3.44 0.74 -23.06
N SER A 487 -3.07 0.64 -21.79
CA SER A 487 -3.37 -0.52 -20.95
C SER A 487 -4.57 -0.20 -20.07
N ILE A 488 -5.65 -0.99 -20.21
CA ILE A 488 -6.90 -0.79 -19.46
C ILE A 488 -7.19 -2.04 -18.64
N PRO A 489 -7.45 -1.93 -17.33
CA PRO A 489 -7.85 -3.08 -16.54
C PRO A 489 -9.18 -3.67 -17.03
N SER A 490 -9.45 -4.94 -16.74
CA SER A 490 -10.73 -5.56 -17.09
C SER A 490 -11.91 -4.80 -16.47
N ASP A 491 -13.06 -4.84 -17.14
CA ASP A 491 -14.32 -4.24 -16.67
C ASP A 491 -14.21 -2.76 -16.29
N THR A 492 -13.28 -2.03 -16.91
CA THR A 492 -12.93 -0.65 -16.53
C THR A 492 -13.09 0.30 -17.71
N TRP A 493 -13.88 1.34 -17.49
CA TRP A 493 -14.05 2.45 -18.42
C TRP A 493 -12.96 3.50 -18.21
N VAL A 494 -12.38 3.96 -19.33
CA VAL A 494 -11.41 5.05 -19.34
C VAL A 494 -12.00 6.24 -20.10
N PRO A 495 -12.14 7.42 -19.47
CA PRO A 495 -12.55 8.62 -20.16
C PRO A 495 -11.43 9.11 -21.08
N LEU A 496 -11.74 9.30 -22.36
CA LEU A 496 -10.79 9.88 -23.33
C LEU A 496 -10.85 11.41 -23.36
N GLY A 497 -11.97 12.01 -22.94
CA GLY A 497 -12.14 13.46 -22.89
C GLY A 497 -11.16 14.21 -21.96
N ASP A 498 -10.46 13.48 -21.10
CA ASP A 498 -9.46 14.00 -20.15
C ASP A 498 -8.03 13.83 -20.65
N LYS A 499 -7.86 13.29 -21.85
CA LYS A 499 -6.56 13.03 -22.45
C LYS A 499 -6.24 14.10 -23.47
N TYR A 500 -4.95 14.40 -23.61
CA TYR A 500 -4.41 15.26 -24.64
C TYR A 500 -3.35 14.50 -25.44
N SER A 501 -3.28 14.80 -26.73
CA SER A 501 -2.18 14.39 -27.60
C SER A 501 -1.96 15.49 -28.63
N PRO A 502 -0.72 15.99 -28.83
CA PRO A 502 -0.44 16.94 -29.91
C PRO A 502 -0.55 16.30 -31.32
N TYR A 503 -0.72 14.97 -31.38
CA TYR A 503 -0.78 14.18 -32.60
C TYR A 503 -2.20 13.82 -33.05
N VAL A 504 -3.22 14.21 -32.28
CA VAL A 504 -4.63 13.97 -32.57
C VAL A 504 -5.34 15.32 -32.65
N ASP A 505 -6.16 15.49 -33.67
CA ASP A 505 -6.91 16.72 -33.89
C ASP A 505 -8.22 16.77 -33.10
N ASP A 506 -8.92 15.64 -32.95
CA ASP A 506 -10.14 15.53 -32.13
C ASP A 506 -10.22 14.18 -31.40
N VAL A 507 -10.21 14.22 -30.07
CA VAL A 507 -10.32 13.03 -29.21
C VAL A 507 -11.76 12.48 -29.10
N LYS A 508 -12.77 13.20 -29.62
CA LYS A 508 -14.16 12.74 -29.65
C LYS A 508 -14.48 11.82 -30.83
N GLU A 509 -13.62 11.85 -31.84
CA GLU A 509 -13.83 11.19 -33.12
C GLU A 509 -13.10 9.86 -33.15
N LEU A 510 -13.88 8.79 -33.16
CA LEU A 510 -13.41 7.43 -32.96
C LEU A 510 -14.02 6.50 -34.01
N SER A 511 -13.17 5.73 -34.68
CA SER A 511 -13.55 4.80 -35.74
C SER A 511 -12.79 3.46 -35.64
N PHE A 512 -13.17 2.48 -36.47
CA PHE A 512 -12.49 1.17 -36.60
C PHE A 512 -12.27 0.43 -35.27
N THR A 513 -13.32 0.26 -34.47
CA THR A 513 -13.24 -0.42 -33.18
C THR A 513 -13.19 -1.93 -33.31
N LYS A 514 -12.31 -2.57 -32.54
CA LYS A 514 -12.22 -4.03 -32.41
C LYS A 514 -11.85 -4.39 -30.97
N GLY A 515 -12.56 -5.35 -30.37
CA GLY A 515 -12.24 -5.84 -29.02
C GLY A 515 -12.37 -4.79 -27.92
N ILE A 516 -13.15 -3.73 -28.16
CA ILE A 516 -13.47 -2.68 -27.20
C ILE A 516 -14.97 -2.32 -27.29
N ASP A 517 -15.51 -1.86 -26.17
CA ASP A 517 -16.79 -1.15 -26.12
C ASP A 517 -16.55 0.36 -26.03
N VAL A 518 -17.49 1.13 -26.58
CA VAL A 518 -17.49 2.59 -26.54
C VAL A 518 -18.87 3.09 -26.11
N ILE A 519 -18.86 4.00 -25.14
CA ILE A 519 -20.01 4.83 -24.77
C ILE A 519 -19.65 6.31 -24.95
N LYS A 520 -20.65 7.15 -25.20
CA LYS A 520 -20.50 8.61 -25.25
C LYS A 520 -21.47 9.27 -24.28
N ASP A 521 -20.99 10.27 -23.55
CA ASP A 521 -21.92 11.15 -22.82
C ASP A 521 -22.71 12.04 -23.79
N LYS A 522 -23.74 12.73 -23.29
CA LYS A 522 -24.55 13.67 -24.09
C LYS A 522 -23.76 14.87 -24.64
N SER A 523 -22.54 15.09 -24.15
CA SER A 523 -21.60 16.11 -24.66
C SER A 523 -20.64 15.56 -25.73
N GLY A 524 -20.82 14.29 -26.12
CA GLY A 524 -20.05 13.57 -27.12
C GLY A 524 -18.68 13.10 -26.64
N ASN A 525 -18.37 13.15 -25.34
CA ASN A 525 -17.08 12.69 -24.83
C ASN A 525 -17.07 11.15 -24.79
N PRO A 526 -16.06 10.49 -25.39
CA PRO A 526 -16.01 9.04 -25.44
C PRO A 526 -15.36 8.44 -24.19
N TYR A 527 -15.85 7.25 -23.84
CA TYR A 527 -15.29 6.35 -22.84
C TYR A 527 -15.09 5.00 -23.49
N ILE A 528 -13.98 4.34 -23.19
CA ILE A 528 -13.63 3.04 -23.77
C ILE A 528 -13.43 1.99 -22.69
N LYS A 529 -13.81 0.75 -22.99
CA LYS A 529 -13.59 -0.43 -22.14
C LYS A 529 -13.08 -1.58 -23.00
N ALA A 530 -12.05 -2.29 -22.53
CA ALA A 530 -11.56 -3.47 -23.23
C ALA A 530 -12.52 -4.65 -23.04
N THR A 531 -12.92 -5.32 -24.14
CA THR A 531 -13.79 -6.52 -24.09
C THR A 531 -13.05 -7.81 -24.46
N ALA A 532 -11.81 -7.69 -24.92
CA ALA A 532 -10.91 -8.80 -25.20
C ALA A 532 -9.54 -8.54 -24.59
N LYS A 533 -8.64 -9.54 -24.66
CA LYS A 533 -7.24 -9.38 -24.23
C LYS A 533 -6.51 -8.24 -24.96
N THR A 534 -6.86 -8.05 -26.23
CA THR A 534 -6.34 -6.99 -27.10
C THR A 534 -7.49 -6.37 -27.87
N GLY A 535 -7.48 -5.05 -28.00
CA GLY A 535 -8.40 -4.28 -28.82
C GLY A 535 -7.70 -3.18 -29.60
N SER A 536 -8.44 -2.48 -30.44
CA SER A 536 -7.92 -1.32 -31.17
C SER A 536 -9.01 -0.36 -31.60
N PHE A 537 -8.65 0.90 -31.79
CA PHE A 537 -9.47 1.93 -32.45
C PHE A 537 -8.60 2.95 -33.17
N THR A 538 -9.21 3.77 -34.03
CA THR A 538 -8.59 4.93 -34.65
C THR A 538 -9.19 6.20 -34.05
N LEU A 539 -8.34 7.14 -33.65
CA LEU A 539 -8.71 8.40 -33.02
C LEU A 539 -8.32 9.59 -33.90
N GLY A 540 -9.18 10.60 -34.01
CA GLY A 540 -9.00 11.78 -34.84
C GLY A 540 -9.65 11.67 -36.22
N ASN A 541 -9.76 12.82 -36.91
CA ASN A 541 -10.39 12.93 -38.24
C ASN A 541 -9.36 13.27 -39.33
N LEU A 542 -8.51 14.27 -39.08
CA LEU A 542 -7.44 14.71 -39.98
C LEU A 542 -6.09 14.13 -39.57
N LYS A 543 -5.78 14.16 -38.27
CA LYS A 543 -4.57 13.57 -37.70
C LYS A 543 -4.97 12.33 -36.94
N THR A 544 -4.93 11.21 -37.64
CA THR A 544 -5.35 9.93 -37.09
C THR A 544 -4.20 9.21 -36.40
N ILE A 545 -4.50 8.59 -35.26
CA ILE A 545 -3.60 7.63 -34.63
C ILE A 545 -4.33 6.31 -34.45
N LYS A 546 -3.60 5.21 -34.65
CA LYS A 546 -4.07 3.88 -34.23
C LYS A 546 -3.79 3.73 -32.75
N VAL A 547 -4.78 3.31 -31.98
CA VAL A 547 -4.62 3.04 -30.55
C VAL A 547 -4.82 1.55 -30.33
N ASP A 548 -3.77 0.88 -29.89
CA ASP A 548 -3.82 -0.51 -29.45
C ASP A 548 -4.16 -0.54 -27.96
N VAL A 549 -5.16 -1.35 -27.59
CA VAL A 549 -5.64 -1.48 -26.21
C VAL A 549 -5.24 -2.85 -25.70
N ASN A 550 -4.50 -2.88 -24.59
CA ASN A 550 -4.13 -4.11 -23.90
C ASN A 550 -4.92 -4.24 -22.60
N ASN A 551 -5.59 -5.37 -22.41
CA ASN A 551 -6.16 -5.74 -21.12
C ASN A 551 -5.07 -6.42 -20.28
N ASN A 552 -4.13 -5.60 -19.82
CA ASN A 552 -2.94 -5.99 -19.06
C ASN A 552 -3.09 -5.66 -17.57
N VAL A 553 -2.13 -6.13 -16.77
CA VAL A 553 -2.01 -5.79 -15.35
C VAL A 553 -1.96 -4.28 -15.16
N ASP A 554 -2.84 -3.75 -14.33
CA ASP A 554 -2.92 -2.33 -14.03
C ASP A 554 -1.61 -1.85 -13.40
N THR A 555 -0.97 -0.87 -14.01
CA THR A 555 0.21 -0.17 -13.46
C THR A 555 -0.12 1.25 -13.03
N MET A 556 -1.32 1.75 -13.26
CA MET A 556 -1.70 3.11 -12.89
C MET A 556 -2.31 3.11 -11.49
N LEU A 557 -1.72 3.87 -10.57
CA LEU A 557 -2.38 4.18 -9.31
C LEU A 557 -3.31 5.37 -9.53
N GLY A 558 -4.62 5.11 -9.58
CA GLY A 558 -5.67 6.11 -9.80
C GLY A 558 -6.91 5.82 -8.96
N ILE A 559 -7.97 6.63 -9.15
CA ILE A 559 -9.27 6.26 -8.57
C ILE A 559 -9.90 5.22 -9.48
N HIS A 560 -9.92 3.97 -9.01
CA HIS A 560 -10.40 2.80 -9.74
C HIS A 560 -11.58 2.17 -9.02
N GLU A 561 -12.76 2.74 -9.23
CA GLU A 561 -13.94 2.45 -8.41
C GLU A 561 -15.17 2.17 -9.25
N THR A 562 -16.15 1.49 -8.64
CA THR A 562 -17.38 1.07 -9.33
C THR A 562 -18.24 2.28 -9.70
N ILE A 563 -18.79 2.29 -10.90
CA ILE A 563 -19.68 3.36 -11.37
C ILE A 563 -21.01 3.28 -10.61
N ASN A 564 -21.52 4.43 -10.14
CA ASN A 564 -22.87 4.49 -9.58
C ASN A 564 -23.90 4.71 -10.69
N LYS A 565 -24.34 3.62 -11.32
CA LYS A 565 -25.35 3.67 -12.39
C LYS A 565 -26.69 4.27 -11.97
N LYS A 566 -27.01 4.26 -10.67
CA LYS A 566 -28.27 4.82 -10.14
C LYS A 566 -28.16 6.31 -9.83
N ASN A 567 -26.96 6.89 -9.90
CA ASN A 567 -26.75 8.31 -9.66
C ASN A 567 -27.42 9.14 -10.78
N THR A 568 -28.05 10.26 -10.42
CA THR A 568 -28.70 11.16 -11.36
C THR A 568 -27.71 11.79 -12.34
N THR A 569 -26.47 12.04 -11.95
CA THR A 569 -25.39 12.50 -12.83
C THR A 569 -25.12 11.49 -13.96
N PHE A 570 -25.09 10.19 -13.65
CA PHE A 570 -24.91 9.15 -14.67
C PHE A 570 -26.13 9.03 -15.59
N THR A 571 -27.32 8.86 -15.00
CA THR A 571 -28.56 8.67 -15.77
C THR A 571 -28.94 9.89 -16.61
N ASN A 572 -28.59 11.11 -16.17
CA ASN A 572 -28.78 12.32 -16.97
C ASN A 572 -27.64 12.54 -17.96
N GLY A 573 -26.43 12.06 -17.68
CA GLY A 573 -25.23 12.26 -18.51
C GLY A 573 -25.17 11.37 -19.76
N PHE A 574 -25.83 10.21 -19.75
CA PHE A 574 -25.80 9.24 -20.84
C PHE A 574 -27.21 8.95 -21.37
N ASP A 575 -27.34 8.61 -22.65
CA ASP A 575 -28.60 8.12 -23.22
C ASP A 575 -28.85 6.66 -22.82
N ALA A 576 -30.12 6.22 -22.82
CA ALA A 576 -30.52 4.89 -22.33
C ALA A 576 -29.73 3.75 -22.98
N THR A 577 -29.49 3.83 -24.29
CA THR A 577 -28.71 2.83 -25.04
C THR A 577 -27.24 2.76 -24.62
N GLU A 578 -26.67 3.86 -24.15
CA GLU A 578 -25.30 3.90 -23.63
C GLU A 578 -25.25 3.40 -22.18
N GLN A 579 -26.28 3.72 -21.38
CA GLN A 579 -26.42 3.21 -20.01
C GLN A 579 -26.50 1.68 -19.96
N ASP A 580 -27.20 1.05 -20.92
CA ASP A 580 -27.39 -0.40 -21.00
C ASP A 580 -26.07 -1.18 -21.25
N LYS A 581 -25.04 -0.53 -21.82
CA LYS A 581 -23.73 -1.15 -22.04
C LYS A 581 -22.88 -1.22 -20.77
N VAL A 582 -23.21 -0.39 -19.76
CA VAL A 582 -22.46 -0.34 -18.49
C VAL A 582 -23.04 -1.35 -17.52
N GLN A 583 -22.20 -2.25 -17.00
CA GLN A 583 -22.60 -3.26 -16.01
C GLN A 583 -22.56 -2.67 -14.59
N GLU A 584 -23.33 -3.24 -13.65
CA GLU A 584 -23.35 -2.79 -12.24
C GLU A 584 -22.00 -2.96 -11.52
N THR A 585 -21.13 -3.80 -12.07
CA THR A 585 -19.78 -4.09 -11.58
C THR A 585 -18.70 -3.34 -12.34
N ASP A 586 -19.06 -2.62 -13.41
CA ASP A 586 -18.08 -1.88 -14.20
C ASP A 586 -17.48 -0.75 -13.35
N LYS A 587 -16.17 -0.58 -13.50
CA LYS A 587 -15.38 0.47 -12.85
C LYS A 587 -15.09 1.62 -13.80
N ILE A 588 -14.68 2.75 -13.25
CA ILE A 588 -14.05 3.85 -13.99
C ILE A 588 -12.67 4.14 -13.41
N LEU A 589 -11.72 4.50 -14.28
CA LEU A 589 -10.35 4.83 -13.89
C LEU A 589 -10.06 6.31 -14.10
N TYR A 590 -9.81 7.03 -13.00
CA TYR A 590 -9.39 8.43 -13.00
C TYR A 590 -7.91 8.61 -12.68
N SER A 591 -7.24 9.48 -13.44
CA SER A 591 -5.86 9.88 -13.16
C SER A 591 -5.79 10.87 -11.99
N VAL A 592 -4.82 10.66 -11.11
CA VAL A 592 -4.47 11.63 -10.08
C VAL A 592 -3.49 12.64 -10.67
N LEU A 593 -3.89 13.91 -10.71
CA LEU A 593 -3.08 15.00 -11.23
C LEU A 593 -2.06 15.50 -10.20
N TRP A 594 -0.90 15.93 -10.70
CA TRP A 594 0.17 16.50 -9.88
C TRP A 594 0.04 18.02 -9.71
N ALA A 595 -0.57 18.70 -10.67
CA ALA A 595 -0.71 20.15 -10.69
C ALA A 595 -2.16 20.57 -10.40
N ARG A 596 -2.34 21.83 -10.01
CA ARG A 596 -3.68 22.42 -9.84
C ARG A 596 -4.41 22.64 -11.18
N ASN A 597 -3.68 22.65 -12.30
CA ASN A 597 -4.28 22.91 -13.61
C ASN A 597 -5.03 21.67 -14.12
N ALA A 598 -6.29 21.86 -14.46
CA ALA A 598 -7.17 20.86 -15.06
C ALA A 598 -7.02 20.76 -16.59
N ASP A 599 -6.20 21.61 -17.20
CA ASP A 599 -5.93 21.57 -18.65
C ASP A 599 -5.21 20.27 -19.05
N PRO A 600 -5.84 19.42 -19.90
CA PRO A 600 -5.25 18.16 -20.33
C PRO A 600 -3.89 18.32 -21.02
N LYS A 601 -3.66 19.43 -21.73
CA LYS A 601 -2.37 19.72 -22.36
C LYS A 601 -1.27 19.94 -21.31
N SER A 602 -1.51 20.78 -20.32
CA SER A 602 -0.55 21.02 -19.24
C SER A 602 -0.23 19.75 -18.45
N VAL A 603 -1.23 18.89 -18.22
CA VAL A 603 -1.03 17.58 -17.58
C VAL A 603 -0.14 16.69 -18.45
N TYR A 604 -0.41 16.63 -19.76
CA TYR A 604 0.43 15.91 -20.71
C TYR A 604 1.87 16.43 -20.69
N ASP A 605 2.10 17.74 -20.79
CA ASP A 605 3.44 18.33 -20.83
C ASP A 605 4.25 18.00 -19.55
N LEU A 606 3.58 17.98 -18.38
CA LEU A 606 4.18 17.56 -17.12
C LEU A 606 4.54 16.07 -17.10
N SER A 607 3.62 15.20 -17.55
CA SER A 607 3.86 13.75 -17.65
C SER A 607 4.99 13.44 -18.64
N GLU A 608 5.03 14.11 -19.79
CA GLU A 608 6.11 14.01 -20.78
C GLU A 608 7.47 14.40 -20.19
N SER A 609 7.52 15.57 -19.56
CA SER A 609 8.74 16.09 -18.93
C SER A 609 9.24 15.12 -17.85
N TRP A 610 8.34 14.60 -17.02
CA TRP A 610 8.70 13.63 -15.99
C TRP A 610 9.18 12.31 -16.57
N ARG A 611 8.49 11.76 -17.59
CA ARG A 611 8.89 10.50 -18.21
C ARG A 611 10.30 10.55 -18.77
N ASN A 612 10.71 11.70 -19.30
CA ASN A 612 12.04 11.93 -19.86
C ASN A 612 13.07 12.40 -18.81
N SER A 613 12.66 12.55 -17.55
CA SER A 613 13.57 12.93 -16.47
C SER A 613 14.49 11.77 -16.10
N VAL A 614 15.76 12.09 -15.92
CA VAL A 614 16.79 11.18 -15.37
C VAL A 614 16.52 10.73 -13.93
N GLN A 615 15.62 11.43 -13.22
CA GLN A 615 15.21 11.09 -11.86
C GLN A 615 14.11 10.04 -11.82
N SER A 616 13.37 9.86 -12.92
CA SER A 616 12.26 8.91 -12.99
C SER A 616 12.77 7.47 -13.01
N SER A 617 12.13 6.61 -12.23
CA SER A 617 12.40 5.17 -12.21
C SER A 617 11.33 4.40 -12.98
N SER A 618 11.74 3.66 -14.02
CA SER A 618 10.86 2.68 -14.65
C SER A 618 10.51 1.53 -13.73
N ASP A 619 11.39 1.16 -12.79
CA ASP A 619 11.12 0.09 -11.82
C ASP A 619 9.89 0.42 -10.97
N ILE A 620 9.78 1.67 -10.49
CA ILE A 620 8.61 2.15 -9.74
C ILE A 620 7.40 2.33 -10.66
N LYS A 621 7.56 2.93 -11.84
CA LYS A 621 6.44 3.14 -12.79
C LYS A 621 5.79 1.85 -13.24
N ASN A 622 6.58 0.79 -13.43
CA ASN A 622 6.14 -0.51 -13.90
C ASN A 622 5.61 -1.43 -12.77
N LEU A 623 5.67 -1.00 -11.51
CA LEU A 623 4.97 -1.68 -10.44
C LEU A 623 3.47 -1.73 -10.75
N THR A 624 2.84 -2.84 -10.38
CA THR A 624 1.38 -2.96 -10.45
C THR A 624 0.71 -1.92 -9.54
N ALA A 625 -0.51 -1.50 -9.85
CA ALA A 625 -1.29 -0.59 -9.03
C ALA A 625 -1.40 -1.08 -7.58
N ALA A 626 -1.54 -2.40 -7.39
CA ALA A 626 -1.53 -3.02 -6.06
C ALA A 626 -0.18 -2.84 -5.33
N ASN A 627 0.96 -3.06 -5.99
CA ASN A 627 2.27 -2.85 -5.39
C ASN A 627 2.59 -1.36 -5.17
N LYS A 628 2.08 -0.46 -6.01
CA LYS A 628 2.16 1.00 -5.81
C LYS A 628 1.35 1.43 -4.59
N GLN A 629 0.12 0.96 -4.45
CA GLN A 629 -0.71 1.21 -3.26
C GLN A 629 -0.03 0.68 -1.99
N LEU A 630 0.62 -0.48 -2.09
CA LEU A 630 1.36 -1.08 -0.99
C LEU A 630 2.59 -0.25 -0.59
N LEU A 631 3.34 0.26 -1.57
CA LEU A 631 4.46 1.17 -1.35
C LEU A 631 4.00 2.45 -0.66
N ILE A 632 2.87 3.02 -1.08
CA ILE A 632 2.25 4.18 -0.43
C ILE A 632 1.90 3.87 1.03
N LYS A 633 1.24 2.75 1.31
CA LYS A 633 0.90 2.34 2.68
C LYS A 633 2.14 2.21 3.58
N GLU A 634 3.22 1.61 3.07
CA GLU A 634 4.50 1.50 3.80
C GLU A 634 5.14 2.86 4.06
N LEU A 635 5.07 3.78 3.08
CA LEU A 635 5.55 5.15 3.23
C LEU A 635 4.77 5.91 4.29
N GLU A 636 3.44 5.89 4.21
CA GLU A 636 2.54 6.52 5.18
C GLU A 636 2.81 6.00 6.58
N ASN A 637 2.87 4.67 6.73
CA ASN A 637 3.16 4.02 7.99
C ASN A 637 4.52 4.45 8.55
N GLY A 638 5.56 4.43 7.73
CA GLY A 638 6.90 4.84 8.15
C GLY A 638 7.03 6.32 8.49
N LEU A 639 6.28 7.20 7.82
CA LEU A 639 6.29 8.65 8.09
C LEU A 639 5.57 9.02 9.38
N VAL A 640 4.54 8.26 9.78
CA VAL A 640 3.81 8.49 11.03
C VAL A 640 4.37 7.68 12.20
N ALA A 641 5.04 6.56 11.91
CA ALA A 641 5.70 5.74 12.92
C ALA A 641 6.81 6.54 13.63
N GLY A 642 6.63 6.76 14.93
CA GLY A 642 7.59 7.51 15.74
C GLY A 642 7.42 9.04 15.69
N ASP A 643 6.48 9.55 14.90
CA ASP A 643 6.10 10.97 14.92
C ASP A 643 4.98 11.21 15.93
N THR A 644 5.39 11.51 17.16
CA THR A 644 4.47 11.71 18.29
C THR A 644 3.60 12.95 18.12
N ASP A 645 4.11 13.98 17.46
CA ASP A 645 3.41 15.25 17.29
C ASP A 645 2.25 15.08 16.30
N TYR A 646 2.51 14.46 15.15
CA TYR A 646 1.47 14.16 14.18
C TYR A 646 0.43 13.16 14.70
N THR A 647 0.87 12.19 15.50
CA THR A 647 -0.05 11.26 16.15
C THR A 647 -0.94 11.97 17.18
N THR A 648 -0.39 12.97 17.87
CA THR A 648 -1.16 13.80 18.82
C THR A 648 -2.16 14.67 18.08
N GLU A 649 -1.76 15.34 17.00
CA GLU A 649 -2.63 16.13 16.12
C GLU A 649 -3.78 15.29 15.56
N ALA A 650 -3.48 14.12 14.98
CA ALA A 650 -4.48 13.19 14.47
C ALA A 650 -5.49 12.77 15.54
N LYS A 651 -5.01 12.48 16.76
CA LYS A 651 -5.87 12.15 17.91
C LYS A 651 -6.75 13.32 18.29
N GLU A 652 -6.18 14.52 18.42
CA GLU A 652 -6.94 15.72 18.79
C GLU A 652 -8.06 16.01 17.77
N GLU A 653 -7.75 15.96 16.47
CA GLU A 653 -8.72 16.26 15.42
C GLU A 653 -9.81 15.17 15.31
N LEU A 654 -9.41 13.90 15.18
CA LEU A 654 -10.36 12.81 14.95
C LEU A 654 -11.17 12.45 16.20
N TYR A 655 -10.58 12.52 17.40
CA TYR A 655 -11.37 12.34 18.62
C TYR A 655 -12.35 13.49 18.78
N THR A 656 -11.97 14.74 18.48
CA THR A 656 -12.92 15.86 18.52
C THR A 656 -14.06 15.65 17.52
N LYS A 657 -13.76 15.28 16.28
CA LYS A 657 -14.75 15.01 15.23
C LYS A 657 -15.77 13.94 15.63
N TYR A 658 -15.30 12.79 16.13
CA TYR A 658 -16.17 11.65 16.38
C TYR A 658 -16.73 11.55 17.79
N ILE A 659 -16.11 12.24 18.75
CA ILE A 659 -16.51 12.21 20.15
C ILE A 659 -17.18 13.53 20.56
N MET A 660 -16.79 14.70 20.03
CA MET A 660 -17.18 16.01 20.62
C MET A 660 -17.40 17.19 19.63
N ASP A 661 -18.07 17.02 18.50
CA ASP A 661 -18.35 18.16 17.60
C ASP A 661 -19.57 19.01 18.05
N GLY A 662 -19.31 20.04 18.87
CA GLY A 662 -20.33 21.05 19.23
C GLY A 662 -21.56 20.47 19.95
N ASP A 663 -22.76 20.72 19.40
CA ASP A 663 -24.06 20.22 19.93
C ASP A 663 -24.42 18.81 19.42
N ASN A 664 -23.62 18.18 18.55
CA ASN A 664 -23.92 16.88 17.96
C ASN A 664 -22.85 15.84 18.31
N VAL A 665 -23.27 14.77 18.99
CA VAL A 665 -22.43 13.60 19.14
C VAL A 665 -22.73 12.61 18.04
N LEU A 666 -21.81 12.46 17.08
CA LEU A 666 -21.93 11.46 16.02
C LEU A 666 -21.95 10.02 16.57
N PHE A 667 -21.23 9.78 17.67
CA PHE A 667 -21.28 8.53 18.44
C PHE A 667 -21.81 8.74 19.87
N GLN A 668 -23.10 9.09 19.99
CA GLN A 668 -23.78 9.36 21.27
C GLN A 668 -23.46 8.32 22.35
N GLY A 669 -23.45 7.01 22.02
CA GLY A 669 -23.15 5.95 22.99
C GLY A 669 -21.70 5.92 23.51
N LEU A 670 -20.73 6.37 22.71
CA LEU A 670 -19.32 6.45 23.10
C LEU A 670 -19.05 7.71 23.94
N TYR A 671 -19.62 8.84 23.54
CA TYR A 671 -19.57 10.09 24.30
C TYR A 671 -20.32 10.01 25.62
N ASP A 672 -21.55 9.49 25.64
CA ASP A 672 -22.34 9.35 26.86
C ASP A 672 -21.59 8.55 27.93
N GLU A 673 -20.66 7.69 27.50
CA GLU A 673 -19.86 6.89 28.39
C GLU A 673 -18.54 7.58 28.76
N ILE A 674 -17.78 8.14 27.81
CA ILE A 674 -16.52 8.86 28.09
C ILE A 674 -16.78 10.15 28.91
N ALA A 675 -17.83 10.90 28.59
CA ALA A 675 -18.16 12.19 29.21
C ALA A 675 -18.49 12.07 30.72
N LYS A 676 -18.89 10.89 31.22
CA LYS A 676 -19.12 10.65 32.66
C LYS A 676 -17.82 10.63 33.48
N TYR A 677 -16.68 10.50 32.82
CA TYR A 677 -15.37 10.30 33.45
C TYR A 677 -14.37 11.42 33.16
N ILE A 678 -14.72 12.36 32.26
CA ILE A 678 -14.07 13.66 32.15
C ILE A 678 -14.63 14.55 33.27
N LYS A 679 -14.15 14.39 34.51
CA LYS A 679 -14.47 15.32 35.61
C LYS A 679 -13.39 16.39 35.72
N ASP A 680 -13.84 17.65 35.77
CA ASP A 680 -13.07 18.83 36.19
C ASP A 680 -12.36 18.56 37.52
N GLU A 681 -11.08 18.96 37.62
CA GLU A 681 -10.27 18.85 38.85
C GLU A 681 -10.74 19.77 40.00
N ASP A 682 -11.78 20.59 39.83
CA ASP A 682 -12.22 21.55 40.86
C ASP A 682 -13.49 21.13 41.62
N GLY A 683 -13.52 19.88 42.05
CA GLY A 683 -14.60 19.32 42.86
C GLY A 683 -14.19 19.01 44.30
N ASN A 684 -13.52 19.92 45.01
CA ASN A 684 -13.31 19.79 46.45
C ASN A 684 -13.78 21.02 47.24
N SER A 685 -14.83 20.76 48.04
CA SER A 685 -15.31 21.46 49.23
C SER A 685 -15.59 22.98 49.17
N SER A 686 -16.86 23.32 49.37
CA SER A 686 -17.23 24.08 50.58
C SER A 686 -18.65 23.72 50.99
N ASP A 687 -18.88 23.67 52.31
CA ASP A 687 -20.20 23.73 52.94
C ASP A 687 -21.08 24.87 52.41
#